data_AF-A0A7V1RCB4-F1
#
_entry.id   AF-A0A7V1RCB4-F1
#
_cell.length_a   1.000
_cell.length_b   1.000
_cell.length_c   1.000
_cell.angle_alpha   90.00
_cell.angle_beta   90.00
_cell.angle_gamma   90.00
#
_symmetry.space_group_name_H-M   'P 1'
#
loop_
_entity.id
_entity.type
_entity.pdbx_description
1 polymer ?
#
loop_
_entity_poly.entity_id
_entity_poly.type
_entity_poly.pdbx_seq_one_letter_code
_entity_poly.pdbx_strand_id
1 'polypeptide(L)'
;MAFAAHLALCLLTVASPSRGQEVRAFWADGFTEGFKTPEQVDRLLARLRRANCNAVFAQVRKSADACYLSRYDPWASDNAGRFDALAHLIQKAHSGSPRIAVHAWLNTCAVGKSRGNPLHDTRVHPEWLSISRTGATHDGEATKIDPGHPDAADWTFRVYLDVLRHYDVDGVHFDFARYGGPDWGYAPSSVERFNRRHGRTGLPAPDDPLWMQWRRDQVTALVRKVYAMAAAVKPRAIISAATITWNEGPRTRREWDSRSAAMSRVFQDWRAWMEEGILDLNCPMAYYNERRRGDWFRQWSHWARSHQYAHWTSLGVGLWLNPIEDGLRQIAAARAPSSAGTRPRGVVLYSYAGTGTDALGREVRHDERLYSALSRPVTGLPPPPFPRPAAHPVPPWKLRPRRGHLKGFVLNVETLQRAPGPHVHRDRAPIRPERGDAATPGRRPCGCARAPPAPDPPHRRHRVLRRHRPSARRVRGAGCGARRSSAGCQSARECREGRHRQHAAGRGGLGALLGRCRQGGAWDDGARARGAGGGRYGHLSQHPVRAGRVRHGPGGAGSPGRSSGPSLPAGRCRGHHRGLDPQRIRRARAEGAGQARGHPSLEAQAHSRNADRPGTRRARGSPDHRGGGGRVRSRPYGAGSRPARGGSSGWPQGPGDRIRARRHSRGASRQPGPRYGHRHAIRLRRGGRVEGPSAPLDIQGRGGPCPAAASGPAPAPLAGRGSRSRRRSRRCAPPPSPLMPGRVLGRPSGRKAASAAASKFPGGAASRPLPPKGLPTMNTEFVFSAGVWNLNTGADPFGPPVRPERAFTEKLALLKKLGFDYVQLHDDDAVPMDVPAGQVESAARQVLAQCQEAGVAVEFIAPRLWEDPDFADGSFTSNSARAREKARDRARRSVEIMNVLGTDRLVLWPAREGTYIREAKDAVRSYQLFLEYCNFILGLDPRVRILAEMKPNEPMDLMYLPSTGHMLAMAHLTSDPARTGVLIEAAHCILLGLDPSDEMAYALWHKKLWGVHLNDQNGLKYDQDKTFGSVDLRRAFNCVDVLVRNDYGRNGEVVGLDVKAMRTQPHEIAMKHLSNSREVFQRLVQVSATIDRQEWQSFVDTQDYEGLEMFILRALMGI
;
A
#
# COMPACT_ATOMS: atom_id res chain seq x y z
N MET A 1 -5.79 -54.33 -28.58
CA MET A 1 -6.40 -52.98 -28.56
C MET A 1 -6.37 -52.45 -27.12
N ALA A 2 -5.40 -51.60 -26.74
CA ALA A 2 -5.25 -51.18 -25.34
C ALA A 2 -4.98 -49.67 -25.12
N PHE A 3 -4.35 -48.98 -26.08
CA PHE A 3 -3.94 -47.59 -25.91
C PHE A 3 -5.09 -46.56 -25.98
N ALA A 4 -6.21 -46.91 -26.63
CA ALA A 4 -7.37 -46.01 -26.78
C ALA A 4 -8.11 -45.75 -25.45
N ALA A 5 -8.06 -46.70 -24.50
CA ALA A 5 -8.84 -46.61 -23.26
C ALA A 5 -8.29 -45.58 -22.25
N HIS A 6 -6.97 -45.34 -22.23
CA HIS A 6 -6.36 -44.40 -21.28
C HIS A 6 -6.54 -42.92 -21.70
N LEU A 7 -6.64 -42.63 -22.99
CA LEU A 7 -6.84 -41.26 -23.47
C LEU A 7 -8.27 -40.75 -23.19
N ALA A 8 -9.26 -41.65 -23.14
CA ALA A 8 -10.65 -41.32 -22.84
C ALA A 8 -10.85 -40.89 -21.37
N LEU A 9 -10.11 -41.47 -20.42
CA LEU A 9 -10.35 -41.25 -18.99
C LEU A 9 -9.80 -39.90 -18.47
N CYS A 10 -8.85 -39.29 -19.17
CA CYS A 10 -8.31 -37.97 -18.83
C CYS A 10 -9.14 -36.80 -19.40
N LEU A 11 -10.12 -37.06 -20.27
CA LEU A 11 -11.02 -36.05 -20.84
C LEU A 11 -12.36 -35.93 -20.09
N LEU A 12 -12.56 -36.73 -19.03
CA LEU A 12 -13.65 -36.57 -18.07
C LEU A 12 -13.24 -35.75 -16.84
N THR A 13 -12.51 -34.64 -17.05
CA THR A 13 -12.69 -33.50 -16.16
C THR A 13 -14.15 -33.07 -16.27
N VAL A 14 -14.98 -33.43 -15.30
CA VAL A 14 -16.38 -33.02 -15.24
C VAL A 14 -16.41 -31.49 -15.31
N ALA A 15 -16.83 -30.97 -16.46
CA ALA A 15 -17.05 -29.55 -16.68
C ALA A 15 -18.22 -29.13 -15.79
N SER A 16 -17.92 -28.82 -14.52
CA SER A 16 -18.89 -28.43 -13.51
C SER A 16 -19.75 -27.31 -14.10
N PRO A 17 -21.06 -27.54 -14.30
CA PRO A 17 -21.89 -26.68 -15.14
C PRO A 17 -21.78 -25.25 -14.61
N SER A 18 -21.25 -24.36 -15.46
CA SER A 18 -20.55 -23.15 -15.02
C SER A 18 -21.42 -22.34 -14.07
N ARG A 19 -21.11 -22.38 -12.76
CA ARG A 19 -21.91 -21.72 -11.72
C ARG A 19 -22.01 -20.25 -12.08
N GLY A 20 -23.24 -19.78 -12.31
CA GLY A 20 -23.50 -18.43 -12.79
C GLY A 20 -22.78 -17.38 -11.95
N GLN A 21 -22.09 -16.46 -12.61
CA GLN A 21 -21.28 -15.42 -11.96
C GLN A 21 -22.13 -14.17 -11.69
N GLU A 22 -22.49 -13.99 -10.43
CA GLU A 22 -23.49 -13.03 -9.94
C GLU A 22 -23.13 -12.57 -8.51
N VAL A 23 -23.13 -11.28 -8.24
CA VAL A 23 -23.03 -10.75 -6.87
C VAL A 23 -24.37 -10.99 -6.17
N ARG A 24 -24.33 -11.71 -5.05
CA ARG A 24 -25.46 -11.93 -4.16
C ARG A 24 -25.03 -11.55 -2.77
N ALA A 25 -25.32 -10.31 -2.39
CA ALA A 25 -24.77 -9.69 -1.21
C ALA A 25 -25.85 -9.17 -0.26
N PHE A 26 -25.50 -9.06 1.02
CA PHE A 26 -26.19 -8.20 1.97
C PHE A 26 -25.28 -7.03 2.35
N TRP A 27 -25.87 -5.84 2.49
CA TRP A 27 -25.28 -4.79 3.33
C TRP A 27 -25.52 -5.14 4.80
N ALA A 28 -24.44 -5.31 5.56
CA ALA A 28 -24.48 -5.43 7.00
C ALA A 28 -24.06 -4.07 7.59
N ASP A 29 -25.04 -3.32 8.09
CA ASP A 29 -24.75 -2.06 8.80
C ASP A 29 -24.06 -2.35 10.13
N GLY A 30 -23.22 -1.42 10.56
CA GLY A 30 -22.40 -1.57 11.75
C GLY A 30 -23.07 -1.06 13.03
N PHE A 31 -24.34 -0.64 12.93
CA PHE A 31 -25.14 -0.15 14.06
C PHE A 31 -25.92 -1.29 14.73
N THR A 32 -26.49 -2.20 13.94
CA THR A 32 -27.24 -3.37 14.42
C THR A 32 -26.34 -4.59 14.73
N GLU A 33 -26.94 -5.77 14.92
CA GLU A 33 -26.23 -7.04 15.03
C GLU A 33 -25.77 -7.48 13.63
N GLY A 34 -24.48 -7.85 13.50
CA GLY A 34 -23.94 -8.26 12.20
C GLY A 34 -22.60 -8.98 12.30
N PHE A 35 -21.56 -8.29 12.76
CA PHE A 35 -20.19 -8.78 12.71
C PHE A 35 -19.32 -8.33 13.89
N LYS A 36 -19.89 -7.66 14.90
CA LYS A 36 -19.14 -7.02 16.00
C LYS A 36 -18.65 -7.98 17.10
N THR A 37 -18.92 -9.28 16.97
CA THR A 37 -18.35 -10.37 17.78
C THR A 37 -18.17 -11.63 16.92
N PRO A 38 -17.37 -12.62 17.32
CA PRO A 38 -17.21 -13.89 16.59
C PRO A 38 -18.54 -14.61 16.32
N GLU A 39 -19.45 -14.61 17.29
CA GLU A 39 -20.74 -15.30 17.20
C GLU A 39 -21.70 -14.58 16.24
N GLN A 40 -21.59 -13.24 16.14
CA GLN A 40 -22.31 -12.48 15.12
C GLN A 40 -21.78 -12.82 13.72
N VAL A 41 -20.45 -12.86 13.54
CA VAL A 41 -19.80 -13.26 12.28
C VAL A 41 -20.24 -14.65 11.84
N ASP A 42 -20.28 -15.63 12.75
CA ASP A 42 -20.74 -16.99 12.41
C ASP A 42 -22.23 -17.04 12.05
N ARG A 43 -23.11 -16.33 12.77
CA ARG A 43 -24.55 -16.23 12.41
C ARG A 43 -24.75 -15.56 11.05
N LEU A 44 -24.02 -14.47 10.77
CA LEU A 44 -24.02 -13.75 9.50
C LEU A 44 -23.62 -14.67 8.34
N LEU A 45 -22.47 -15.33 8.45
CA LEU A 45 -21.96 -16.20 7.39
C LEU A 45 -22.81 -17.46 7.20
N ALA A 46 -23.38 -18.03 8.27
CA ALA A 46 -24.34 -19.13 8.18
C ALA A 46 -25.61 -18.74 7.41
N ARG A 47 -26.19 -17.56 7.74
CA ARG A 47 -27.37 -17.00 7.05
C ARG A 47 -27.10 -16.73 5.57
N LEU A 48 -25.95 -16.15 5.22
CA LEU A 48 -25.57 -15.89 3.83
C LEU A 48 -25.35 -17.19 3.03
N ARG A 49 -24.66 -18.19 3.60
CA ARG A 49 -24.49 -19.51 2.96
C ARG A 49 -25.85 -20.19 2.73
N ARG A 50 -26.74 -20.18 3.74
CA ARG A 50 -28.12 -20.69 3.62
C ARG A 50 -28.93 -20.00 2.53
N ALA A 51 -28.76 -18.69 2.35
CA ALA A 51 -29.44 -17.92 1.32
C ALA A 51 -28.81 -18.02 -0.08
N ASN A 52 -27.81 -18.88 -0.30
CA ASN A 52 -27.01 -18.94 -1.54
C ASN A 52 -26.40 -17.57 -1.94
N CYS A 53 -26.12 -16.72 -0.94
CA CYS A 53 -25.38 -15.47 -1.08
C CYS A 53 -23.87 -15.72 -1.03
N ASN A 54 -23.09 -14.88 -1.72
CA ASN A 54 -21.66 -15.09 -1.96
C ASN A 54 -20.79 -13.87 -1.65
N ALA A 55 -21.38 -12.77 -1.14
CA ALA A 55 -20.64 -11.63 -0.63
C ALA A 55 -21.32 -10.98 0.58
N VAL A 56 -20.57 -10.21 1.36
CA VAL A 56 -21.06 -9.30 2.39
C VAL A 56 -20.40 -7.93 2.24
N PHE A 57 -21.20 -6.88 2.40
CA PHE A 57 -20.77 -5.49 2.35
C PHE A 57 -20.90 -4.95 3.79
N ALA A 58 -19.82 -5.03 4.58
CA ALA A 58 -19.86 -4.83 6.03
C ALA A 58 -19.36 -3.42 6.42
N GLN A 59 -20.17 -2.66 7.18
CA GLN A 59 -19.87 -1.27 7.52
C GLN A 59 -18.79 -1.13 8.60
N VAL A 60 -17.53 -1.22 8.19
CA VAL A 60 -16.37 -1.19 9.10
C VAL A 60 -15.97 0.21 9.54
N ARG A 61 -16.38 1.26 8.81
CA ARG A 61 -16.29 2.69 9.23
C ARG A 61 -17.68 3.34 9.23
N LYS A 62 -18.12 3.89 10.38
CA LYS A 62 -19.52 4.33 10.56
C LYS A 62 -19.68 5.82 10.85
N SER A 63 -18.99 6.35 11.86
CA SER A 63 -19.07 7.75 12.30
C SER A 63 -17.68 8.20 12.72
N ALA A 64 -16.76 8.30 11.74
CA ALA A 64 -15.31 8.43 11.95
C ALA A 64 -14.83 7.47 13.06
N ASP A 65 -15.32 6.23 13.01
CA ASP A 65 -15.08 5.21 14.01
C ASP A 65 -15.01 3.81 13.38
N ALA A 66 -14.05 3.00 13.83
CA ALA A 66 -13.62 1.77 13.19
C ALA A 66 -14.01 0.50 13.96
N CYS A 67 -14.55 -0.49 13.25
CA CYS A 67 -14.69 -1.87 13.72
C CYS A 67 -13.47 -2.74 13.36
N TYR A 68 -12.31 -2.12 13.12
CA TYR A 68 -11.07 -2.72 12.64
C TYR A 68 -9.87 -1.91 13.18
N LEU A 69 -8.66 -2.45 13.12
CA LEU A 69 -7.43 -1.73 13.48
C LEU A 69 -7.07 -0.67 12.42
N SER A 70 -7.67 0.51 12.52
CA SER A 70 -7.27 1.69 11.73
C SER A 70 -6.12 2.45 12.37
N ARG A 71 -5.29 3.10 11.55
CA ARG A 71 -4.33 4.13 11.99
C ARG A 71 -4.87 5.57 11.88
N TYR A 72 -6.12 5.73 11.46
CA TYR A 72 -6.75 7.04 11.19
C TYR A 72 -8.03 7.23 12.02
N ASP A 73 -8.97 6.28 11.92
CA ASP A 73 -10.20 6.31 12.71
C ASP A 73 -9.97 5.72 14.12
N PRO A 74 -10.47 6.34 15.20
CA PRO A 74 -10.52 5.68 16.50
C PRO A 74 -11.48 4.47 16.51
N TRP A 75 -11.29 3.57 17.47
CA TRP A 75 -12.17 2.41 17.67
C TRP A 75 -13.64 2.79 17.92
N ALA A 76 -14.55 2.05 17.29
CA ALA A 76 -15.99 2.25 17.42
C ALA A 76 -16.50 1.98 18.84
N SER A 77 -17.27 2.94 19.37
CA SER A 77 -17.78 2.97 20.76
C SER A 77 -18.61 1.75 21.19
N ASP A 78 -19.15 1.01 20.23
CA ASP A 78 -20.02 -0.17 20.38
C ASP A 78 -19.36 -1.48 19.90
N ASN A 79 -18.03 -1.49 19.72
CA ASN A 79 -17.25 -2.67 19.36
C ASN A 79 -16.49 -3.22 20.60
N ALA A 80 -17.08 -4.23 21.25
CA ALA A 80 -17.04 -4.48 22.70
C ALA A 80 -15.67 -4.80 23.37
N GLY A 81 -14.55 -4.74 22.65
CA GLY A 81 -13.22 -5.01 23.21
C GLY A 81 -12.06 -4.68 22.26
N ARG A 82 -12.22 -3.70 21.35
CA ARG A 82 -11.29 -3.48 20.22
C ARG A 82 -11.07 -4.73 19.35
N PHE A 83 -12.10 -5.56 19.25
CA PHE A 83 -12.12 -6.75 18.41
C PHE A 83 -12.01 -6.34 16.93
N ASP A 84 -11.01 -6.85 16.21
CA ASP A 84 -10.91 -6.61 14.76
C ASP A 84 -11.93 -7.47 14.00
N ALA A 85 -13.12 -6.91 13.86
CA ALA A 85 -14.23 -7.55 13.21
C ALA A 85 -14.01 -7.72 11.70
N LEU A 86 -13.17 -6.88 11.06
CA LEU A 86 -12.85 -7.02 9.65
C LEU A 86 -11.90 -8.20 9.42
N ALA A 87 -10.81 -8.31 10.19
CA ALA A 87 -9.89 -9.43 10.12
C ALA A 87 -10.60 -10.77 10.38
N HIS A 88 -11.42 -10.84 11.43
CA HIS A 88 -12.16 -12.07 11.76
C HIS A 88 -13.23 -12.40 10.70
N LEU A 89 -13.96 -11.41 10.19
CA LEU A 89 -14.94 -11.61 9.12
C LEU A 89 -14.27 -12.13 7.84
N ILE A 90 -13.14 -11.54 7.42
CA ILE A 90 -12.34 -12.03 6.28
C ILE A 90 -11.93 -13.48 6.50
N GLN A 91 -11.30 -13.78 7.64
CA GLN A 91 -10.82 -15.12 7.97
C GLN A 91 -11.93 -16.17 7.88
N LYS A 92 -13.10 -15.94 8.49
CA LYS A 92 -14.23 -16.89 8.53
C LYS A 92 -15.04 -16.94 7.23
N ALA A 93 -15.09 -15.85 6.46
CA ALA A 93 -15.74 -15.78 5.16
C ALA A 93 -14.91 -16.50 4.07
N HIS A 94 -13.59 -16.35 4.11
CA HIS A 94 -12.66 -16.90 3.13
C HIS A 94 -12.37 -18.40 3.34
N SER A 95 -12.19 -18.84 4.60
CA SER A 95 -11.86 -20.24 4.93
C SER A 95 -13.06 -21.20 4.84
N GLY A 96 -14.27 -20.76 5.20
CA GLY A 96 -15.45 -21.61 5.20
C GLY A 96 -16.03 -21.84 3.80
N SER A 97 -16.57 -23.04 3.55
CA SER A 97 -17.13 -23.43 2.25
C SER A 97 -18.66 -23.27 2.18
N PRO A 98 -19.24 -22.68 1.11
CA PRO A 98 -18.55 -21.91 0.07
C PRO A 98 -17.97 -20.60 0.62
N ARG A 99 -16.88 -20.13 0.00
CA ARG A 99 -16.25 -18.84 0.30
C ARG A 99 -17.23 -17.69 0.05
N ILE A 100 -17.29 -16.76 0.99
CA ILE A 100 -17.99 -15.48 0.87
C ILE A 100 -16.94 -14.38 0.66
N ALA A 101 -17.19 -13.49 -0.30
CA ALA A 101 -16.35 -12.32 -0.55
C ALA A 101 -16.68 -11.19 0.46
N VAL A 102 -15.66 -10.53 1.01
CA VAL A 102 -15.83 -9.45 1.99
C VAL A 102 -15.48 -8.11 1.35
N HIS A 103 -16.49 -7.26 1.22
CA HIS A 103 -16.35 -5.87 0.78
C HIS A 103 -16.43 -4.98 2.02
N ALA A 104 -15.35 -4.25 2.30
CA ALA A 104 -15.35 -3.28 3.39
C ALA A 104 -16.17 -2.04 2.99
N TRP A 105 -17.29 -1.80 3.67
CA TRP A 105 -18.10 -0.60 3.50
C TRP A 105 -17.62 0.47 4.48
N LEU A 106 -17.27 1.63 3.92
CA LEU A 106 -16.86 2.81 4.66
C LEU A 106 -17.82 3.96 4.34
N ASN A 107 -18.22 4.69 5.38
CA ASN A 107 -18.85 5.99 5.22
C ASN A 107 -17.78 7.03 4.82
N THR A 108 -17.92 7.58 3.61
CA THR A 108 -16.96 8.50 2.99
C THR A 108 -17.00 9.86 3.69
N CYS A 109 -18.03 10.67 3.45
CA CYS A 109 -18.12 12.01 4.01
C CYS A 109 -18.89 12.05 5.34
N ALA A 110 -19.66 11.02 5.70
CA ALA A 110 -20.42 11.00 6.95
C ALA A 110 -19.57 10.56 8.14
N VAL A 111 -19.40 11.50 9.09
CA VAL A 111 -18.57 11.32 10.29
C VAL A 111 -19.38 11.36 11.59
N GLY A 112 -20.67 11.72 11.54
CA GLY A 112 -21.56 11.54 12.70
C GLY A 112 -21.22 12.44 13.90
N LYS A 113 -20.97 11.89 15.08
CA LYS A 113 -20.74 12.68 16.30
C LYS A 113 -19.67 12.02 17.17
N SER A 114 -18.73 12.83 17.67
CA SER A 114 -17.61 12.38 18.51
C SER A 114 -17.96 11.57 19.76
N ARG A 115 -19.21 11.61 20.27
CA ARG A 115 -19.69 10.81 21.42
C ARG A 115 -18.83 10.89 22.69
N GLY A 116 -17.98 11.91 22.83
CA GLY A 116 -17.04 12.08 23.95
C GLY A 116 -15.57 11.85 23.55
N ASN A 117 -15.30 11.09 22.50
CA ASN A 117 -13.96 10.75 22.02
C ASN A 117 -13.19 12.01 21.56
N PRO A 118 -12.01 12.32 22.12
CA PRO A 118 -11.22 13.49 21.74
C PRO A 118 -10.55 13.37 20.36
N LEU A 119 -10.26 12.15 19.88
CA LEU A 119 -9.49 11.89 18.64
C LEU A 119 -10.35 11.83 17.36
N HIS A 120 -11.66 12.07 17.47
CA HIS A 120 -12.60 11.95 16.36
C HIS A 120 -12.56 13.18 15.43
N ASP A 121 -12.58 12.97 14.11
CA ASP A 121 -12.50 14.00 13.03
C ASP A 121 -13.13 15.35 13.42
N THR A 122 -14.42 15.34 13.83
CA THR A 122 -15.20 16.55 14.19
C THR A 122 -14.72 17.33 15.44
N ARG A 123 -13.63 16.93 16.09
CA ARG A 123 -13.01 17.63 17.24
C ARG A 123 -11.58 18.04 16.96
N VAL A 124 -10.81 17.18 16.31
CA VAL A 124 -9.42 17.45 15.91
C VAL A 124 -9.40 18.42 14.73
N HIS A 125 -10.36 18.28 13.81
CA HIS A 125 -10.47 19.03 12.55
C HIS A 125 -11.89 19.61 12.33
N PRO A 126 -12.36 20.56 13.18
CA PRO A 126 -13.63 21.25 12.95
C PRO A 126 -13.68 22.03 11.63
N GLU A 127 -12.54 22.44 11.07
CA GLU A 127 -12.40 23.12 9.79
C GLU A 127 -12.69 22.21 8.57
N TRP A 128 -12.59 20.90 8.72
CA TRP A 128 -12.94 19.93 7.68
C TRP A 128 -14.45 19.72 7.49
N LEU A 129 -15.28 20.28 8.37
CA LEU A 129 -16.72 20.02 8.36
C LEU A 129 -17.42 20.76 7.21
N SER A 130 -18.26 20.03 6.47
CA SER A 130 -19.13 20.61 5.47
C SER A 130 -20.25 21.37 6.18
N ILE A 131 -20.28 22.68 6.02
CA ILE A 131 -21.32 23.54 6.58
C ILE A 131 -22.39 23.89 5.55
N SER A 132 -23.59 24.20 6.05
CA SER A 132 -24.64 24.78 5.24
C SER A 132 -24.33 26.24 4.89
N ARG A 133 -25.03 26.78 3.88
CA ARG A 133 -25.04 28.22 3.55
C ARG A 133 -25.53 29.12 4.71
N THR A 134 -26.01 28.54 5.81
CA THR A 134 -26.43 29.22 7.04
C THR A 134 -25.61 28.81 8.27
N GLY A 135 -24.43 28.21 8.07
CA GLY A 135 -23.50 27.84 9.15
C GLY A 135 -23.89 26.61 9.99
N ALA A 136 -24.88 25.82 9.57
CA ALA A 136 -25.20 24.56 10.26
C ALA A 136 -24.19 23.46 9.90
N THR A 137 -23.85 22.58 10.85
CA THR A 137 -22.87 21.48 10.67
C THR A 137 -23.50 20.09 10.50
N HIS A 138 -24.81 19.96 10.66
CA HIS A 138 -25.55 18.70 10.60
C HIS A 138 -26.77 18.81 9.67
N ASP A 139 -26.86 17.95 8.67
CA ASP A 139 -27.86 18.08 7.59
C ASP A 139 -29.22 17.43 7.86
N GLY A 140 -29.30 16.64 8.94
CA GLY A 140 -30.47 15.86 9.35
C GLY A 140 -30.27 14.35 9.15
N GLU A 141 -29.35 13.96 8.29
CA GLU A 141 -28.85 12.59 8.08
C GLU A 141 -27.59 12.37 8.94
N ALA A 142 -26.60 13.26 8.87
CA ALA A 142 -25.37 13.22 9.66
C ALA A 142 -24.63 14.59 9.73
N THR A 143 -23.63 14.69 10.60
CA THR A 143 -22.49 15.61 10.40
C THR A 143 -21.61 15.04 9.30
N LYS A 144 -21.12 15.89 8.39
CA LYS A 144 -20.29 15.47 7.25
C LYS A 144 -19.02 16.30 7.15
N ILE A 145 -17.92 15.69 6.72
CA ILE A 145 -16.73 16.39 6.23
C ILE A 145 -16.94 16.85 4.78
N ASP A 146 -16.27 17.93 4.39
CA ASP A 146 -16.40 18.54 3.07
C ASP A 146 -15.39 17.92 2.10
N PRO A 147 -15.81 17.20 1.03
CA PRO A 147 -14.87 16.69 0.03
C PRO A 147 -14.25 17.82 -0.81
N GLY A 148 -14.69 19.07 -0.67
CA GLY A 148 -14.01 20.27 -1.17
C GLY A 148 -12.93 20.82 -0.24
N HIS A 149 -12.79 20.34 0.99
CA HIS A 149 -11.62 20.61 1.81
C HIS A 149 -10.48 19.66 1.37
N PRO A 150 -9.30 20.18 0.95
CA PRO A 150 -8.25 19.33 0.39
C PRO A 150 -7.75 18.27 1.38
N ASP A 151 -7.52 18.66 2.62
CA ASP A 151 -6.98 17.77 3.66
C ASP A 151 -7.99 16.73 4.13
N ALA A 152 -9.27 17.10 4.28
CA ALA A 152 -10.34 16.13 4.56
C ALA A 152 -10.51 15.09 3.45
N ALA A 153 -10.39 15.52 2.18
CA ALA A 153 -10.41 14.63 1.04
C ALA A 153 -9.17 13.71 1.00
N ASP A 154 -7.99 14.20 1.40
CA ASP A 154 -6.77 13.38 1.51
C ASP A 154 -6.85 12.40 2.69
N TRP A 155 -7.33 12.83 3.86
CA TRP A 155 -7.60 11.98 5.02
C TRP A 155 -8.56 10.85 4.66
N THR A 156 -9.70 11.17 4.07
CA THR A 156 -10.68 10.17 3.61
C THR A 156 -10.05 9.17 2.63
N PHE A 157 -9.24 9.67 1.68
CA PHE A 157 -8.49 8.83 0.76
C PHE A 157 -7.50 7.89 1.48
N ARG A 158 -6.77 8.39 2.48
CA ARG A 158 -5.84 7.58 3.30
C ARG A 158 -6.57 6.48 4.07
N VAL A 159 -7.76 6.73 4.60
CA VAL A 159 -8.59 5.71 5.28
C VAL A 159 -8.97 4.56 4.33
N TYR A 160 -9.38 4.86 3.08
CA TYR A 160 -9.61 3.80 2.07
C TYR A 160 -8.32 3.02 1.75
N LEU A 161 -7.19 3.71 1.65
CA LEU A 161 -5.90 3.09 1.37
C LEU A 161 -5.38 2.25 2.56
N ASP A 162 -5.77 2.58 3.79
CA ASP A 162 -5.47 1.82 5.01
C ASP A 162 -6.04 0.41 4.90
N VAL A 163 -7.35 0.32 4.66
CA VAL A 163 -8.06 -0.96 4.50
C VAL A 163 -7.51 -1.76 3.31
N LEU A 164 -7.27 -1.11 2.17
CA LEU A 164 -6.76 -1.76 0.97
C LEU A 164 -5.33 -2.32 1.08
N ARG A 165 -4.50 -1.77 1.97
CA ARG A 165 -3.11 -2.22 2.19
C ARG A 165 -3.00 -3.31 3.26
N HIS A 166 -3.81 -3.26 4.33
CA HIS A 166 -3.60 -4.09 5.52
C HIS A 166 -4.60 -5.26 5.66
N TYR A 167 -5.68 -5.28 4.88
CA TYR A 167 -6.68 -6.35 4.92
C TYR A 167 -6.84 -7.01 3.55
N ASP A 168 -7.05 -8.33 3.53
CA ASP A 168 -7.40 -9.03 2.29
C ASP A 168 -8.90 -8.96 1.97
N VAL A 169 -9.35 -7.72 1.71
CA VAL A 169 -10.71 -7.46 1.23
C VAL A 169 -10.85 -7.79 -0.25
N ASP A 170 -11.98 -8.39 -0.62
CA ASP A 170 -12.38 -8.59 -2.03
C ASP A 170 -12.77 -7.27 -2.72
N GLY A 171 -13.05 -6.23 -1.93
CA GLY A 171 -13.39 -4.90 -2.42
C GLY A 171 -13.54 -3.87 -1.32
N VAL A 172 -13.63 -2.60 -1.72
CA VAL A 172 -14.06 -1.49 -0.86
C VAL A 172 -15.32 -0.86 -1.43
N HIS A 173 -16.14 -0.33 -0.53
CA HIS A 173 -17.47 0.18 -0.84
C HIS A 173 -17.68 1.58 -0.26
N PHE A 174 -17.88 2.56 -1.14
CA PHE A 174 -18.28 3.92 -0.77
C PHE A 174 -19.76 3.97 -0.41
N ASP A 175 -20.10 4.40 0.80
CA ASP A 175 -21.36 5.13 1.03
C ASP A 175 -21.03 6.55 1.45
N PHE A 176 -22.00 7.46 1.42
CA PHE A 176 -21.85 8.88 1.77
C PHE A 176 -20.76 9.61 0.96
N ALA A 177 -20.40 9.11 -0.23
CA ALA A 177 -19.66 9.88 -1.24
C ALA A 177 -20.64 10.88 -1.91
N ARG A 178 -21.12 11.85 -1.13
CA ARG A 178 -22.15 12.83 -1.48
C ARG A 178 -22.21 13.99 -0.47
N TYR A 179 -22.66 15.17 -0.88
CA TYR A 179 -23.01 16.26 0.05
C TYR A 179 -24.39 16.02 0.69
N GLY A 180 -24.73 16.81 1.73
CA GLY A 180 -26.02 16.74 2.42
C GLY A 180 -27.23 17.31 1.65
N GLY A 181 -26.99 18.18 0.67
CA GLY A 181 -28.06 18.86 -0.07
C GLY A 181 -27.55 20.07 -0.86
N PRO A 182 -28.44 20.79 -1.58
CA PRO A 182 -28.06 21.96 -2.38
C PRO A 182 -27.53 23.12 -1.52
N ASP A 183 -27.97 23.25 -0.27
CA ASP A 183 -27.47 24.22 0.70
C ASP A 183 -26.19 23.79 1.44
N TRP A 184 -25.56 22.67 1.07
CA TRP A 184 -24.33 22.15 1.70
C TRP A 184 -23.11 22.29 0.80
N GLY A 185 -21.92 22.27 1.42
CA GLY A 185 -20.63 22.45 0.75
C GLY A 185 -19.94 23.79 1.01
N TYR A 186 -20.45 24.59 1.94
CA TYR A 186 -20.04 25.99 2.13
C TYR A 186 -18.89 26.18 3.13
N ALA A 187 -18.07 25.15 3.35
CA ALA A 187 -16.84 25.29 4.13
C ALA A 187 -15.99 26.46 3.56
N PRO A 188 -15.38 27.33 4.40
CA PRO A 188 -14.68 28.52 3.92
C PRO A 188 -13.63 28.23 2.84
N SER A 189 -12.83 27.17 3.03
CA SER A 189 -11.84 26.71 2.06
C SER A 189 -12.45 26.15 0.77
N SER A 190 -13.63 25.50 0.82
CA SER A 190 -14.38 25.08 -0.37
C SER A 190 -14.86 26.28 -1.19
N VAL A 191 -15.44 27.29 -0.53
CA VAL A 191 -15.90 28.53 -1.17
C VAL A 191 -14.73 29.33 -1.74
N GLU A 192 -13.62 29.46 -1.01
CA GLU A 192 -12.39 30.12 -1.45
C GLU A 192 -11.79 29.43 -2.69
N ARG A 193 -11.67 28.09 -2.67
CA ARG A 193 -11.15 27.30 -3.81
C ARG A 193 -12.04 27.42 -5.06
N PHE A 194 -13.36 27.51 -4.90
CA PHE A 194 -14.29 27.81 -6.00
C PHE A 194 -14.09 29.23 -6.53
N ASN A 195 -14.09 30.23 -5.65
CA ASN A 195 -13.92 31.64 -5.99
C ASN A 195 -12.60 31.90 -6.73
N ARG A 196 -11.47 31.38 -6.22
CA ARG A 196 -10.16 31.45 -6.90
C ARG A 196 -10.17 30.76 -8.27
N ARG A 197 -10.82 29.60 -8.40
CA ARG A 197 -10.90 28.86 -9.69
C ARG A 197 -11.74 29.57 -10.76
N HIS A 198 -12.71 30.39 -10.36
CA HIS A 198 -13.70 30.99 -11.25
C HIS A 198 -13.69 32.53 -11.30
N GLY A 199 -12.68 33.18 -10.71
CA GLY A 199 -12.55 34.65 -10.72
C GLY A 199 -13.71 35.35 -10.00
N ARG A 200 -14.19 34.78 -8.89
CA ARG A 200 -15.41 35.18 -8.17
C ARG A 200 -15.14 35.50 -6.71
N THR A 201 -16.14 36.09 -6.03
CA THR A 201 -16.10 36.48 -4.62
C THR A 201 -17.45 36.23 -3.94
N GLY A 202 -17.46 36.10 -2.62
CA GLY A 202 -18.69 35.91 -1.83
C GLY A 202 -19.18 34.45 -1.81
N LEU A 203 -20.42 34.23 -1.33
CA LEU A 203 -21.05 32.92 -1.30
C LEU A 203 -21.80 32.65 -2.63
N PRO A 204 -21.53 31.53 -3.34
CA PRO A 204 -22.32 31.15 -4.51
C PRO A 204 -23.77 30.81 -4.15
N ALA A 205 -24.67 30.91 -5.13
CA ALA A 205 -26.06 30.46 -4.96
C ALA A 205 -26.15 28.92 -4.97
N PRO A 206 -27.07 28.29 -4.20
CA PRO A 206 -27.24 26.83 -4.16
C PRO A 206 -27.42 26.15 -5.52
N ASP A 207 -28.06 26.87 -6.44
CA ASP A 207 -28.44 26.52 -7.81
C ASP A 207 -27.51 27.09 -8.89
N ASP A 208 -26.42 27.79 -8.52
CA ASP A 208 -25.41 28.26 -9.48
C ASP A 208 -24.79 27.06 -10.23
N PRO A 209 -24.90 26.97 -11.57
CA PRO A 209 -24.48 25.78 -12.31
C PRO A 209 -22.98 25.46 -12.17
N LEU A 210 -22.12 26.47 -12.01
CA LEU A 210 -20.69 26.27 -11.79
C LEU A 210 -20.43 25.71 -10.39
N TRP A 211 -21.14 26.21 -9.37
CA TRP A 211 -21.02 25.70 -7.99
C TRP A 211 -21.58 24.29 -7.81
N MET A 212 -22.69 23.97 -8.51
CA MET A 212 -23.21 22.60 -8.58
C MET A 212 -22.22 21.66 -9.28
N GLN A 213 -21.59 22.09 -10.39
CA GLN A 213 -20.58 21.28 -11.07
C GLN A 213 -19.31 21.12 -10.24
N TRP A 214 -18.80 22.21 -9.64
CA TRP A 214 -17.61 22.18 -8.81
C TRP A 214 -17.74 21.19 -7.65
N ARG A 215 -18.92 21.13 -7.00
CA ARG A 215 -19.22 20.14 -5.95
C ARG A 215 -19.24 18.71 -6.51
N ARG A 216 -19.84 18.46 -7.68
CA ARG A 216 -19.75 17.15 -8.38
C ARG A 216 -18.30 16.76 -8.67
N ASP A 217 -17.48 17.73 -9.10
CA ASP A 217 -16.06 17.51 -9.40
C ASP A 217 -15.27 17.10 -8.15
N GLN A 218 -15.55 17.68 -6.97
CA GLN A 218 -14.84 17.33 -5.73
C GLN A 218 -15.11 15.87 -5.30
N VAL A 219 -16.39 15.46 -5.27
CA VAL A 219 -16.77 14.08 -4.93
C VAL A 219 -16.18 13.10 -5.95
N THR A 220 -16.24 13.45 -7.23
CA THR A 220 -15.68 12.65 -8.33
C THR A 220 -14.15 12.52 -8.25
N ALA A 221 -13.44 13.59 -7.84
CA ALA A 221 -12.00 13.57 -7.66
C ALA A 221 -11.56 12.61 -6.53
N LEU A 222 -12.31 12.57 -5.42
CA LEU A 222 -12.05 11.62 -4.32
C LEU A 222 -12.24 10.16 -4.78
N VAL A 223 -13.35 9.85 -5.46
CA VAL A 223 -13.62 8.50 -6.01
C VAL A 223 -12.53 8.10 -7.01
N ARG A 224 -12.15 9.00 -7.94
CA ARG A 224 -11.07 8.78 -8.91
C ARG A 224 -9.72 8.50 -8.24
N LYS A 225 -9.36 9.28 -7.21
CA LYS A 225 -8.09 9.15 -6.48
C LYS A 225 -7.98 7.80 -5.78
N VAL A 226 -9.05 7.39 -5.08
CA VAL A 226 -9.12 6.06 -4.45
C VAL A 226 -9.09 4.96 -5.50
N TYR A 227 -9.85 5.06 -6.61
CA TYR A 227 -9.85 4.03 -7.66
C TYR A 227 -8.46 3.81 -8.27
N ALA A 228 -7.79 4.89 -8.67
CA ALA A 228 -6.46 4.82 -9.29
C ALA A 228 -5.42 4.18 -8.35
N MET A 229 -5.42 4.57 -7.08
CA MET A 229 -4.48 4.01 -6.09
C MET A 229 -4.84 2.58 -5.67
N ALA A 230 -6.13 2.23 -5.61
CA ALA A 230 -6.56 0.86 -5.34
C ALA A 230 -6.17 -0.09 -6.49
N ALA A 231 -6.26 0.38 -7.74
CA ALA A 231 -5.76 -0.35 -8.90
C ALA A 231 -4.24 -0.57 -8.84
N ALA A 232 -3.47 0.31 -8.19
CA ALA A 232 -2.05 0.11 -7.95
C ALA A 232 -1.75 -0.86 -6.79
N VAL A 233 -2.36 -0.68 -5.61
CA VAL A 233 -1.97 -1.44 -4.40
C VAL A 233 -2.68 -2.79 -4.23
N LYS A 234 -3.92 -2.94 -4.72
CA LYS A 234 -4.66 -4.21 -4.68
C LYS A 234 -5.46 -4.37 -6.00
N PRO A 235 -4.79 -4.61 -7.15
CA PRO A 235 -5.38 -4.58 -8.50
C PRO A 235 -6.57 -5.53 -8.75
N ARG A 236 -6.85 -6.47 -7.84
CA ARG A 236 -7.98 -7.41 -7.93
C ARG A 236 -9.20 -6.98 -7.11
N ALA A 237 -9.07 -5.97 -6.24
CA ALA A 237 -10.15 -5.46 -5.42
C ALA A 237 -11.23 -4.78 -6.30
N ILE A 238 -12.49 -5.05 -5.98
CA ILE A 238 -13.65 -4.39 -6.59
C ILE A 238 -13.90 -3.06 -5.88
N ILE A 239 -13.89 -1.96 -6.62
CA ILE A 239 -14.27 -0.65 -6.12
C ILE A 239 -15.75 -0.43 -6.40
N SER A 240 -16.53 -0.27 -5.34
CA SER A 240 -17.99 -0.24 -5.42
C SER A 240 -18.61 0.93 -4.65
N ALA A 241 -19.86 1.31 -4.94
CA ALA A 241 -20.50 2.46 -4.30
C ALA A 241 -22.01 2.29 -4.12
N ALA A 242 -22.51 2.63 -2.93
CA ALA A 242 -23.92 2.90 -2.65
C ALA A 242 -24.29 4.27 -3.23
N THR A 243 -25.22 4.28 -4.18
CA THR A 243 -25.52 5.48 -4.96
C THR A 243 -26.98 5.89 -4.92
N ILE A 244 -27.23 7.20 -4.94
CA ILE A 244 -28.52 7.80 -4.65
C ILE A 244 -29.46 7.71 -5.86
N THR A 245 -30.69 7.29 -5.57
CA THR A 245 -31.81 7.15 -6.51
C THR A 245 -33.06 7.90 -6.02
N TRP A 246 -32.94 8.99 -5.24
CA TRP A 246 -34.14 9.66 -4.73
C TRP A 246 -35.00 10.26 -5.85
N ASN A 247 -36.32 10.29 -5.63
CA ASN A 247 -37.38 10.63 -6.59
C ASN A 247 -37.54 9.60 -7.73
N GLU A 248 -38.34 9.93 -8.75
CA GLU A 248 -38.56 9.11 -9.95
C GLU A 248 -37.24 8.83 -10.71
N GLY A 249 -37.14 7.65 -11.30
CA GLY A 249 -35.99 7.25 -12.12
C GLY A 249 -35.99 7.94 -13.49
N PRO A 250 -34.85 8.50 -13.95
CA PRO A 250 -34.79 9.16 -15.24
C PRO A 250 -34.99 8.16 -16.39
N ARG A 251 -35.79 8.56 -17.39
CA ARG A 251 -36.02 7.80 -18.62
C ARG A 251 -35.01 8.19 -19.70
N THR A 252 -34.54 9.44 -19.65
CA THR A 252 -33.60 10.03 -20.62
C THR A 252 -32.37 10.63 -19.96
N ARG A 253 -31.29 10.81 -20.74
CA ARG A 253 -30.06 11.48 -20.29
C ARG A 253 -30.32 12.90 -19.77
N ARG A 254 -31.18 13.66 -20.45
CA ARG A 254 -31.59 15.01 -20.04
C ARG A 254 -32.21 15.02 -18.64
N GLU A 255 -33.00 14.02 -18.29
CA GLU A 255 -33.61 13.91 -16.96
C GLU A 255 -32.61 13.49 -15.89
N TRP A 256 -31.65 12.63 -16.23
CA TRP A 256 -30.52 12.34 -15.34
C TRP A 256 -29.76 13.63 -14.99
N ASP A 257 -29.34 14.40 -16.00
CA ASP A 257 -28.52 15.61 -15.79
C ASP A 257 -29.28 16.73 -15.05
N SER A 258 -30.60 16.88 -15.31
CA SER A 258 -31.38 18.03 -14.82
C SER A 258 -32.36 17.77 -13.67
N ARG A 259 -32.81 16.52 -13.46
CA ARG A 259 -33.86 16.18 -12.46
C ARG A 259 -33.43 15.17 -11.41
N SER A 260 -32.44 14.31 -11.68
CA SER A 260 -32.03 13.30 -10.70
C SER A 260 -31.50 13.95 -9.41
N ALA A 261 -31.88 13.41 -8.26
CA ALA A 261 -31.36 13.91 -6.98
C ALA A 261 -29.84 13.75 -6.87
N ALA A 262 -29.29 12.70 -7.49
CA ALA A 262 -27.85 12.45 -7.63
C ALA A 262 -27.12 13.67 -8.24
N MET A 263 -27.59 14.19 -9.38
CA MET A 263 -26.97 15.34 -10.04
C MET A 263 -27.32 16.69 -9.40
N SER A 264 -28.58 16.88 -8.98
CA SER A 264 -29.13 18.18 -8.61
C SER A 264 -29.12 18.51 -7.12
N ARG A 265 -29.10 17.51 -6.23
CA ARG A 265 -29.22 17.71 -4.76
C ARG A 265 -27.99 17.29 -3.97
N VAL A 266 -27.37 16.16 -4.30
CA VAL A 266 -26.30 15.56 -3.48
C VAL A 266 -24.93 15.46 -4.19
N PHE A 267 -24.89 15.82 -5.47
CA PHE A 267 -23.69 15.97 -6.30
C PHE A 267 -22.87 14.68 -6.49
N GLN A 268 -23.56 13.56 -6.69
CA GLN A 268 -23.01 12.21 -6.87
C GLN A 268 -23.21 11.72 -8.32
N ASP A 269 -22.37 12.16 -9.28
CA ASP A 269 -22.48 11.76 -10.71
C ASP A 269 -21.96 10.34 -10.97
N TRP A 270 -22.59 9.34 -10.36
CA TRP A 270 -22.21 7.94 -10.48
C TRP A 270 -22.33 7.40 -11.91
N ARG A 271 -23.16 8.03 -12.76
CA ARG A 271 -23.29 7.67 -14.18
C ARG A 271 -22.04 8.10 -14.96
N ALA A 272 -21.43 9.25 -14.64
CA ALA A 272 -20.11 9.59 -15.15
C ALA A 272 -19.02 8.66 -14.59
N TRP A 273 -19.08 8.26 -13.32
CA TRP A 273 -18.07 7.36 -12.73
C TRP A 273 -18.00 6.02 -13.46
N MET A 274 -19.16 5.45 -13.82
CA MET A 274 -19.26 4.25 -14.65
C MET A 274 -18.77 4.46 -16.09
N GLU A 275 -19.08 5.60 -16.72
CA GLU A 275 -18.64 5.96 -18.08
C GLU A 275 -17.13 6.32 -18.16
N GLU A 276 -16.53 6.68 -17.04
CA GLU A 276 -15.11 6.96 -16.91
C GLU A 276 -14.28 5.71 -16.58
N GLY A 277 -14.89 4.70 -15.94
CA GLY A 277 -14.23 3.48 -15.49
C GLY A 277 -13.63 3.57 -14.09
N ILE A 278 -13.99 4.59 -13.30
CA ILE A 278 -13.51 4.80 -11.92
C ILE A 278 -14.41 4.13 -10.87
N LEU A 279 -15.25 3.19 -11.29
CA LEU A 279 -16.13 2.39 -10.45
C LEU A 279 -16.34 1.02 -11.10
N ASP A 280 -16.04 -0.07 -10.38
CA ASP A 280 -16.18 -1.42 -10.92
C ASP A 280 -17.61 -1.96 -10.77
N LEU A 281 -18.25 -1.62 -9.65
CA LEU A 281 -19.57 -2.10 -9.28
C LEU A 281 -20.43 -0.98 -8.67
N ASN A 282 -21.37 -0.45 -9.45
CA ASN A 282 -22.37 0.48 -8.93
C ASN A 282 -23.49 -0.26 -8.19
N CYS A 283 -23.88 0.25 -7.02
CA CYS A 283 -24.98 -0.28 -6.20
C CYS A 283 -26.03 0.82 -5.92
N PRO A 284 -26.93 1.13 -6.87
CA PRO A 284 -27.99 2.11 -6.68
C PRO A 284 -28.96 1.67 -5.58
N MET A 285 -29.16 2.53 -4.59
CA MET A 285 -29.99 2.35 -3.41
C MET A 285 -31.47 2.52 -3.73
N ALA A 286 -32.01 1.66 -4.60
CA ALA A 286 -33.40 1.67 -5.06
C ALA A 286 -34.40 1.19 -3.98
N TYR A 287 -34.38 1.85 -2.82
CA TYR A 287 -35.13 1.48 -1.63
C TYR A 287 -36.57 2.01 -1.72
N TYR A 288 -37.47 1.16 -2.23
CA TYR A 288 -38.88 1.49 -2.39
C TYR A 288 -39.80 0.38 -1.88
N ASN A 289 -40.89 0.78 -1.22
CA ASN A 289 -42.02 -0.11 -0.99
C ASN A 289 -42.71 -0.43 -2.34
N GLU A 290 -42.78 -1.69 -2.71
CA GLU A 290 -43.27 -2.16 -4.02
C GLU A 290 -44.70 -1.69 -4.31
N ARG A 291 -45.59 -1.80 -3.31
CA ARG A 291 -47.01 -1.44 -3.41
C ARG A 291 -47.25 0.06 -3.59
N ARG A 292 -46.30 0.91 -3.21
CA ARG A 292 -46.41 2.38 -3.30
C ARG A 292 -45.56 3.00 -4.40
N ARG A 293 -44.37 2.45 -4.69
CA ARG A 293 -43.35 3.01 -5.61
C ARG A 293 -42.51 1.94 -6.34
N GLY A 294 -43.05 0.75 -6.57
CA GLY A 294 -42.41 -0.28 -7.41
C GLY A 294 -42.18 0.16 -8.86
N ASP A 295 -42.92 1.16 -9.34
CA ASP A 295 -42.67 1.83 -10.62
C ASP A 295 -41.34 2.62 -10.60
N TRP A 296 -41.03 3.37 -9.54
CA TRP A 296 -39.74 4.05 -9.39
C TRP A 296 -38.59 3.03 -9.24
N PHE A 297 -38.83 1.92 -8.54
CA PHE A 297 -37.90 0.78 -8.51
C PHE A 297 -37.58 0.25 -9.91
N ARG A 298 -38.62 -0.04 -10.71
CA ARG A 298 -38.48 -0.47 -12.11
C ARG A 298 -37.74 0.56 -12.96
N GLN A 299 -38.06 1.85 -12.83
CA GLN A 299 -37.40 2.92 -13.58
C GLN A 299 -35.90 3.04 -13.25
N TRP A 300 -35.51 3.07 -11.98
CA TRP A 300 -34.09 3.09 -11.59
C TRP A 300 -33.35 1.80 -11.94
N SER A 301 -34.00 0.65 -11.80
CA SER A 301 -33.43 -0.64 -12.20
C SER A 301 -33.20 -0.72 -13.72
N HIS A 302 -34.09 -0.15 -14.53
CA HIS A 302 -33.92 -0.01 -15.98
C HIS A 302 -32.79 0.98 -16.32
N TRP A 303 -32.79 2.16 -15.69
CA TRP A 303 -31.75 3.16 -15.90
C TRP A 303 -30.34 2.60 -15.60
N ALA A 304 -30.15 2.03 -14.41
CA ALA A 304 -28.84 1.59 -13.95
C ALA A 304 -28.31 0.31 -14.61
N ARG A 305 -29.17 -0.60 -15.12
CA ARG A 305 -28.73 -1.73 -15.96
C ARG A 305 -28.29 -1.29 -17.36
N SER A 306 -28.84 -0.17 -17.85
CA SER A 306 -28.55 0.38 -19.20
C SER A 306 -27.29 1.26 -19.23
N HIS A 307 -26.85 1.77 -18.07
CA HIS A 307 -25.70 2.68 -17.93
C HIS A 307 -24.49 1.97 -17.27
N GLN A 308 -24.19 0.76 -17.72
CA GLN A 308 -23.11 -0.08 -17.16
C GLN A 308 -21.72 0.15 -17.79
N TYR A 309 -21.62 0.69 -19.01
CA TYR A 309 -20.35 1.11 -19.64
C TYR A 309 -19.19 0.09 -19.53
N ALA A 310 -19.46 -1.17 -19.86
CA ALA A 310 -18.55 -2.33 -19.73
C ALA A 310 -18.13 -2.72 -18.28
N HIS A 311 -18.48 -1.92 -17.29
CA HIS A 311 -18.40 -2.21 -15.85
C HIS A 311 -19.73 -2.85 -15.38
N TRP A 312 -19.96 -2.99 -14.07
CA TRP A 312 -21.12 -3.69 -13.52
C TRP A 312 -22.03 -2.84 -12.64
N THR A 313 -23.33 -3.15 -12.65
CA THR A 313 -24.32 -2.64 -11.68
C THR A 313 -24.97 -3.83 -10.97
N SER A 314 -25.09 -3.79 -9.65
CA SER A 314 -25.95 -4.70 -8.86
C SER A 314 -26.92 -3.88 -8.03
N LEU A 315 -28.23 -4.04 -8.25
CA LEU A 315 -29.24 -3.16 -7.65
C LEU A 315 -29.38 -3.37 -6.14
N GLY A 316 -29.53 -2.25 -5.41
CA GLY A 316 -29.89 -2.23 -4.00
C GLY A 316 -31.38 -2.45 -3.79
N VAL A 317 -31.77 -3.45 -3.00
CA VAL A 317 -33.18 -3.74 -2.66
C VAL A 317 -33.43 -3.43 -1.18
N GLY A 318 -34.45 -2.62 -0.89
CA GLY A 318 -34.81 -2.21 0.48
C GLY A 318 -35.79 -3.18 1.12
N LEU A 319 -35.28 -4.20 1.81
CA LEU A 319 -36.09 -5.27 2.39
C LEU A 319 -36.99 -4.75 3.53
N TRP A 320 -36.45 -3.93 4.43
CA TRP A 320 -37.17 -3.36 5.57
C TRP A 320 -38.37 -2.46 5.23
N LEU A 321 -38.57 -2.14 3.94
CA LEU A 321 -39.71 -1.39 3.41
C LEU A 321 -40.83 -2.27 2.85
N ASN A 322 -40.65 -3.60 2.85
CA ASN A 322 -41.46 -4.54 2.09
C ASN A 322 -41.77 -5.82 2.90
N PRO A 323 -42.98 -6.40 2.79
CA PRO A 323 -43.20 -7.80 3.14
C PRO A 323 -42.24 -8.71 2.35
N ILE A 324 -41.87 -9.87 2.91
CA ILE A 324 -40.90 -10.80 2.28
C ILE A 324 -41.31 -11.16 0.84
N GLU A 325 -42.61 -11.34 0.61
CA GLU A 325 -43.22 -11.57 -0.71
C GLU A 325 -42.86 -10.48 -1.75
N ASP A 326 -42.97 -9.20 -1.36
CA ASP A 326 -42.66 -8.05 -2.21
C ASP A 326 -41.14 -7.83 -2.36
N GLY A 327 -40.37 -8.12 -1.31
CA GLY A 327 -38.91 -8.15 -1.38
C GLY A 327 -38.40 -9.18 -2.41
N LEU A 328 -38.98 -10.39 -2.41
CA LEU A 328 -38.66 -11.43 -3.39
C LEU A 328 -39.07 -11.03 -4.82
N ARG A 329 -40.23 -10.37 -5.00
CA ARG A 329 -40.61 -9.76 -6.29
C ARG A 329 -39.57 -8.75 -6.78
N GLN A 330 -39.13 -7.83 -5.92
CA GLN A 330 -38.10 -6.84 -6.28
C GLN A 330 -36.75 -7.48 -6.61
N ILE A 331 -36.32 -8.50 -5.86
CA ILE A 331 -35.09 -9.25 -6.16
C ILE A 331 -35.18 -9.94 -7.53
N ALA A 332 -36.32 -10.54 -7.88
CA ALA A 332 -36.52 -11.12 -9.21
C ALA A 332 -36.48 -10.06 -10.33
N ALA A 333 -37.21 -8.95 -10.17
CA ALA A 333 -37.28 -7.87 -11.14
C ALA A 333 -35.94 -7.12 -11.33
N ALA A 334 -35.13 -7.02 -10.28
CA ALA A 334 -33.78 -6.46 -10.33
C ALA A 334 -32.80 -7.31 -11.14
N ARG A 335 -33.05 -8.61 -11.29
CA ARG A 335 -32.14 -9.58 -11.96
C ARG A 335 -32.54 -9.91 -13.40
N ALA A 336 -33.71 -9.44 -13.83
CA ALA A 336 -34.17 -9.55 -15.21
C ALA A 336 -33.24 -8.79 -16.18
N PRO A 337 -33.09 -9.24 -17.45
CA PRO A 337 -32.43 -8.45 -18.49
C PRO A 337 -33.21 -7.17 -18.81
N SER A 338 -32.58 -6.21 -19.49
CA SER A 338 -33.30 -5.17 -20.24
C SER A 338 -33.92 -5.75 -21.52
N SER A 339 -34.77 -4.96 -22.19
CA SER A 339 -35.23 -5.24 -23.56
C SER A 339 -34.04 -5.41 -24.53
N ALA A 340 -32.97 -4.61 -24.37
CA ALA A 340 -31.71 -4.75 -25.07
C ALA A 340 -30.79 -5.87 -24.50
N GLY A 341 -31.36 -6.93 -23.93
CA GLY A 341 -30.67 -8.13 -23.42
C GLY A 341 -29.70 -7.92 -22.24
N THR A 342 -29.46 -6.67 -21.83
CA THR A 342 -28.40 -6.30 -20.89
C THR A 342 -28.80 -6.65 -19.46
N ARG A 343 -28.00 -7.50 -18.81
CA ARG A 343 -28.24 -7.93 -17.42
C ARG A 343 -27.39 -7.11 -16.45
N PRO A 344 -27.92 -6.74 -15.26
CA PRO A 344 -27.09 -6.34 -14.13
C PRO A 344 -26.31 -7.55 -13.59
N ARG A 345 -25.29 -7.30 -12.76
CA ARG A 345 -24.41 -8.33 -12.20
C ARG A 345 -24.97 -8.97 -10.91
N GLY A 346 -26.23 -8.72 -10.57
CA GLY A 346 -26.89 -9.29 -9.40
C GLY A 346 -27.53 -8.22 -8.53
N VAL A 347 -27.53 -8.43 -7.21
CA VAL A 347 -28.19 -7.57 -6.22
C VAL A 347 -27.39 -7.45 -4.92
N VAL A 348 -27.62 -6.34 -4.22
CA VAL A 348 -27.20 -6.14 -2.83
C VAL A 348 -28.45 -5.84 -2.00
N LEU A 349 -28.64 -6.55 -0.90
CA LEU A 349 -29.86 -6.50 -0.09
C LEU A 349 -29.62 -5.64 1.15
N TYR A 350 -30.45 -4.61 1.36
CA TYR A 350 -30.37 -3.75 2.55
C TYR A 350 -31.53 -4.04 3.52
N SER A 351 -31.33 -4.34 4.80
CA SER A 351 -30.05 -4.74 5.44
C SER A 351 -30.10 -6.20 5.90
N TYR A 352 -28.96 -6.72 6.32
CA TYR A 352 -28.87 -8.00 7.02
C TYR A 352 -29.77 -8.07 8.28
N ALA A 353 -30.02 -6.92 8.93
CA ALA A 353 -30.94 -6.82 10.05
C ALA A 353 -32.40 -6.74 9.58
N GLY A 354 -32.76 -5.71 8.80
CA GLY A 354 -34.14 -5.44 8.38
C GLY A 354 -34.61 -6.36 7.25
N THR A 355 -35.07 -7.56 7.59
CA THR A 355 -35.42 -8.64 6.64
C THR A 355 -36.79 -8.52 5.95
N GLY A 356 -37.67 -7.64 6.43
CA GLY A 356 -38.99 -7.41 5.83
C GLY A 356 -39.86 -6.51 6.71
N THR A 357 -41.17 -6.48 6.43
CA THR A 357 -42.19 -5.89 7.31
C THR A 357 -43.29 -6.87 7.70
N ASP A 358 -43.93 -6.61 8.83
CA ASP A 358 -45.20 -7.23 9.22
C ASP A 358 -46.39 -6.66 8.44
N ALA A 359 -47.60 -7.14 8.75
CA ALA A 359 -48.85 -6.71 8.13
C ALA A 359 -49.22 -5.23 8.41
N LEU A 360 -48.61 -4.60 9.41
CA LEU A 360 -48.77 -3.18 9.73
C LEU A 360 -47.66 -2.31 9.13
N GLY A 361 -46.75 -2.90 8.34
CA GLY A 361 -45.62 -2.21 7.72
C GLY A 361 -44.46 -1.89 8.69
N ARG A 362 -44.40 -2.55 9.85
CA ARG A 362 -43.31 -2.39 10.83
C ARG A 362 -42.16 -3.33 10.48
N GLU A 363 -40.92 -2.85 10.62
CA GLU A 363 -39.70 -3.63 10.33
C GLU A 363 -39.63 -4.92 11.18
N VAL A 364 -39.41 -6.06 10.50
CA VAL A 364 -39.15 -7.36 11.13
C VAL A 364 -37.68 -7.71 10.91
N ARG A 365 -36.97 -8.04 11.99
CA ARG A 365 -35.52 -8.29 11.99
C ARG A 365 -35.15 -9.77 11.97
N HIS A 366 -34.13 -10.08 11.19
CA HIS A 366 -33.50 -11.40 11.07
C HIS A 366 -34.49 -12.57 10.86
N ASP A 367 -35.59 -12.36 10.13
CA ASP A 367 -36.57 -13.42 9.84
C ASP A 367 -35.94 -14.54 9.01
N GLU A 368 -35.80 -15.69 9.66
CA GLU A 368 -35.30 -16.94 9.11
C GLU A 368 -36.11 -17.45 7.90
N ARG A 369 -37.35 -16.99 7.72
CA ARG A 369 -38.17 -17.24 6.52
C ARG A 369 -37.54 -16.61 5.28
N LEU A 370 -37.01 -15.38 5.34
CA LEU A 370 -36.34 -14.74 4.20
C LEU A 370 -35.11 -15.54 3.79
N TYR A 371 -34.23 -15.86 4.74
CA TYR A 371 -32.99 -16.60 4.47
C TYR A 371 -33.26 -18.01 3.88
N SER A 372 -34.43 -18.60 4.15
CA SER A 372 -34.91 -19.78 3.43
C SER A 372 -35.46 -19.44 2.03
N ALA A 373 -36.40 -18.50 1.93
CA ALA A 373 -37.11 -18.18 0.69
C ALA A 373 -36.20 -17.58 -0.41
N LEU A 374 -35.01 -17.08 -0.05
CA LEU A 374 -33.99 -16.71 -1.02
C LEU A 374 -33.45 -17.91 -1.82
N SER A 375 -33.34 -19.10 -1.21
CA SER A 375 -32.63 -20.26 -1.78
C SER A 375 -33.47 -21.52 -2.00
N ARG A 376 -34.61 -21.66 -1.31
CA ARG A 376 -35.53 -22.81 -1.40
C ARG A 376 -36.99 -22.35 -1.39
N PRO A 377 -37.94 -23.12 -1.97
CA PRO A 377 -39.36 -22.82 -1.86
C PRO A 377 -39.80 -22.73 -0.39
N VAL A 378 -40.73 -21.81 -0.12
CA VAL A 378 -41.40 -21.65 1.18
C VAL A 378 -42.88 -21.39 0.88
N THR A 379 -43.78 -22.13 1.56
CA THR A 379 -45.23 -22.05 1.33
C THR A 379 -45.74 -20.62 1.51
N GLY A 380 -46.54 -20.14 0.56
CA GLY A 380 -47.09 -18.77 0.57
C GLY A 380 -46.12 -17.66 0.14
N LEU A 381 -44.92 -17.99 -0.35
CA LEU A 381 -43.96 -17.01 -0.88
C LEU A 381 -43.61 -17.28 -2.36
N PRO A 382 -43.14 -16.26 -3.12
CA PRO A 382 -42.73 -16.42 -4.50
C PRO A 382 -41.56 -17.42 -4.67
N PRO A 383 -41.34 -17.95 -5.88
CA PRO A 383 -40.23 -18.87 -6.16
C PRO A 383 -38.86 -18.29 -5.77
N PRO A 384 -37.94 -19.10 -5.22
CA PRO A 384 -36.67 -18.61 -4.69
C PRO A 384 -35.80 -18.00 -5.81
N PRO A 385 -35.25 -16.78 -5.64
CA PRO A 385 -34.38 -16.15 -6.64
C PRO A 385 -33.03 -16.86 -6.79
N PHE A 386 -32.52 -17.51 -5.74
CA PHE A 386 -31.19 -18.12 -5.70
C PHE A 386 -31.24 -19.66 -5.49
N PRO A 387 -31.97 -20.43 -6.34
CA PRO A 387 -32.21 -21.87 -6.13
C PRO A 387 -30.97 -22.74 -6.32
N ARG A 388 -29.86 -22.16 -6.78
CA ARG A 388 -28.55 -22.81 -6.96
C ARG A 388 -27.44 -21.83 -6.56
N PRO A 389 -26.33 -22.30 -5.94
CA PRO A 389 -25.17 -21.44 -5.63
C PRO A 389 -24.60 -20.73 -6.86
N ALA A 390 -24.16 -19.48 -6.69
CA ALA A 390 -23.46 -18.69 -7.69
C ALA A 390 -22.03 -18.39 -7.24
N ALA A 391 -21.08 -18.33 -8.18
CA ALA A 391 -19.74 -17.85 -7.90
C ALA A 391 -19.75 -16.31 -7.79
N HIS A 392 -19.00 -15.77 -6.82
CA HIS A 392 -18.75 -14.32 -6.78
C HIS A 392 -17.98 -13.93 -8.06
N PRO A 393 -18.41 -12.90 -8.81
CA PRO A 393 -17.90 -12.63 -10.13
C PRO A 393 -16.55 -11.90 -10.07
N VAL A 394 -15.59 -12.32 -10.88
CA VAL A 394 -14.27 -11.67 -10.98
C VAL A 394 -14.25 -10.73 -12.18
N PRO A 395 -14.03 -9.40 -12.02
CA PRO A 395 -14.11 -8.46 -13.13
C PRO A 395 -13.11 -8.80 -14.25
N PRO A 396 -13.55 -9.03 -15.50
CA PRO A 396 -12.65 -9.38 -16.59
C PRO A 396 -11.55 -8.33 -16.84
N TRP A 397 -11.88 -7.05 -16.63
CA TRP A 397 -10.95 -5.94 -16.77
C TRP A 397 -9.88 -5.90 -15.66
N LYS A 398 -10.19 -6.34 -14.43
CA LYS A 398 -9.22 -6.51 -13.33
C LYS A 398 -8.39 -7.80 -13.46
N LEU A 399 -8.96 -8.86 -14.06
CA LEU A 399 -8.31 -10.17 -14.17
C LEU A 399 -7.38 -10.31 -15.38
N ARG A 400 -7.79 -9.77 -16.53
CA ARG A 400 -7.03 -9.75 -17.80
C ARG A 400 -7.31 -8.43 -18.51
N PRO A 401 -6.68 -7.32 -18.08
CA PRO A 401 -6.88 -6.01 -18.68
C PRO A 401 -6.56 -6.04 -20.18
N ARG A 402 -7.56 -5.73 -21.02
CA ARG A 402 -7.41 -5.64 -22.49
C ARG A 402 -7.34 -4.19 -23.00
N ARG A 403 -7.53 -3.21 -22.12
CA ARG A 403 -7.63 -1.77 -22.37
C ARG A 403 -7.14 -1.04 -21.11
N GLY A 404 -6.70 0.21 -21.22
CA GLY A 404 -6.44 1.04 -20.03
C GLY A 404 -7.74 1.44 -19.31
N HIS A 405 -7.72 1.52 -17.98
CA HIS A 405 -8.92 1.78 -17.15
C HIS A 405 -9.14 3.24 -16.75
N LEU A 406 -8.14 4.10 -16.90
CA LEU A 406 -8.21 5.51 -16.51
C LEU A 406 -8.38 6.40 -17.74
N LYS A 407 -9.53 7.08 -17.83
CA LYS A 407 -9.88 8.03 -18.89
C LYS A 407 -9.37 9.43 -18.54
N GLY A 408 -8.17 9.75 -19.02
CA GLY A 408 -7.56 11.07 -18.83
C GLY A 408 -8.11 12.17 -19.76
N PHE A 409 -7.93 13.41 -19.34
CA PHE A 409 -7.97 14.59 -20.21
C PHE A 409 -6.58 15.22 -20.24
N VAL A 410 -6.10 15.60 -21.43
CA VAL A 410 -4.96 16.51 -21.55
C VAL A 410 -5.47 17.92 -21.24
N LEU A 411 -4.83 18.60 -20.28
CA LEU A 411 -4.98 20.04 -20.09
C LEU A 411 -3.96 20.73 -21.00
N ASN A 412 -4.36 21.83 -21.65
CA ASN A 412 -3.36 22.76 -22.20
C ASN A 412 -2.56 23.33 -21.02
N VAL A 413 -1.23 23.30 -21.12
CA VAL A 413 -0.33 23.55 -19.98
C VAL A 413 -0.34 25.02 -19.52
N GLU A 414 -0.66 25.95 -20.43
CA GLU A 414 -0.64 27.40 -20.18
C GLU A 414 -1.93 27.89 -19.52
N THR A 415 -3.08 27.34 -19.94
CA THR A 415 -4.42 27.78 -19.52
C THR A 415 -5.04 26.88 -18.45
N LEU A 416 -4.49 25.67 -18.24
CA LEU A 416 -5.07 24.56 -17.47
C LEU A 416 -6.50 24.17 -17.90
N GLN A 417 -6.95 24.62 -19.08
CA GLN A 417 -8.23 24.22 -19.66
C GLN A 417 -8.09 22.88 -20.37
N ARG A 418 -9.17 22.09 -20.41
CA ARG A 418 -9.21 20.83 -21.14
C ARG A 418 -9.01 21.10 -22.63
N ALA A 419 -7.98 20.48 -23.22
CA ALA A 419 -7.71 20.62 -24.65
C ALA A 419 -8.89 20.07 -25.50
N PRO A 420 -9.32 20.79 -26.56
CA PRO A 420 -10.33 20.30 -27.49
C PRO A 420 -9.73 19.22 -28.40
N GLY A 421 -9.85 17.96 -27.98
CA GLY A 421 -9.32 16.80 -28.69
C GLY A 421 -9.93 15.48 -28.20
N PRO A 422 -9.55 14.35 -28.80
CA PRO A 422 -10.04 13.04 -28.40
C PRO A 422 -9.69 12.73 -26.93
N HIS A 423 -10.60 12.04 -26.24
CA HIS A 423 -10.32 11.50 -24.91
C HIS A 423 -9.08 10.60 -24.93
N VAL A 424 -8.36 10.51 -23.80
CA VAL A 424 -7.33 9.48 -23.61
C VAL A 424 -8.00 8.12 -23.41
N HIS A 425 -8.45 7.54 -24.52
CA HIS A 425 -8.73 6.12 -24.64
C HIS A 425 -7.42 5.41 -24.93
N ARG A 426 -6.87 4.66 -23.98
CA ARG A 426 -5.87 3.62 -24.28
C ARG A 426 -6.58 2.42 -24.90
N ASP A 427 -7.12 2.60 -26.10
CA ASP A 427 -7.47 1.53 -27.04
C ASP A 427 -7.81 2.01 -28.47
N ARG A 428 -7.15 1.43 -29.48
CA ARG A 428 -7.77 1.11 -30.79
C ARG A 428 -7.16 -0.18 -31.36
N ALA A 429 -7.99 -1.21 -31.40
CA ALA A 429 -7.84 -2.48 -32.13
C ALA A 429 -6.72 -3.47 -31.69
N PRO A 430 -7.04 -4.76 -31.53
CA PRO A 430 -6.04 -5.83 -31.47
C PRO A 430 -5.62 -6.23 -32.89
N ILE A 431 -4.34 -6.11 -33.22
CA ILE A 431 -3.79 -6.71 -34.44
C ILE A 431 -3.73 -8.23 -34.25
N ARG A 432 -4.46 -8.98 -35.07
CA ARG A 432 -4.20 -10.42 -35.26
C ARG A 432 -2.94 -10.57 -36.12
N PRO A 433 -1.99 -11.45 -35.76
CA PRO A 433 -1.01 -11.94 -36.71
C PRO A 433 -1.70 -12.95 -37.64
N GLU A 434 -2.26 -12.47 -38.74
CA GLU A 434 -2.58 -13.38 -39.85
C GLU A 434 -1.28 -13.81 -40.54
N ARG A 435 -1.23 -15.07 -40.95
CA ARG A 435 -0.02 -15.67 -41.50
C ARG A 435 0.18 -15.18 -42.93
N GLY A 436 1.41 -14.81 -43.28
CA GLY A 436 1.75 -14.54 -44.67
C GLY A 436 1.89 -15.84 -45.44
N ASP A 437 1.08 -16.00 -46.48
CA ASP A 437 1.37 -16.88 -47.62
C ASP A 437 1.85 -16.01 -48.80
N ALA A 438 2.72 -16.55 -49.66
CA ALA A 438 3.51 -15.76 -50.60
C ALA A 438 3.04 -15.90 -52.06
N ALA A 439 2.94 -14.77 -52.77
CA ALA A 439 2.85 -14.73 -54.24
C ALA A 439 3.50 -13.46 -54.82
N THR A 440 4.34 -13.65 -55.84
CA THR A 440 4.98 -12.63 -56.70
C THR A 440 4.32 -12.61 -58.09
N PRO A 441 4.72 -11.73 -59.05
CA PRO A 441 5.09 -10.31 -58.98
C PRO A 441 4.30 -9.45 -60.02
N GLY A 442 4.31 -8.10 -59.94
CA GLY A 442 3.54 -7.26 -60.88
C GLY A 442 4.03 -5.82 -61.13
N ARG A 443 4.76 -5.62 -62.25
CA ARG A 443 4.94 -4.43 -63.12
C ARG A 443 4.98 -2.97 -62.57
N ARG A 444 6.00 -2.22 -63.06
CA ARG A 444 6.14 -0.74 -63.16
C ARG A 444 5.26 -0.18 -64.34
N PRO A 445 5.21 1.14 -64.75
CA PRO A 445 6.14 2.27 -64.45
C PRO A 445 5.59 3.74 -64.41
N CYS A 446 6.52 4.71 -64.32
CA CYS A 446 6.46 6.16 -64.68
C CYS A 446 5.68 7.15 -63.76
N GLY A 447 6.11 8.42 -63.58
CA GLY A 447 7.43 9.03 -63.86
C GLY A 447 7.50 10.59 -63.86
N CYS A 448 8.67 11.16 -63.48
CA CYS A 448 9.19 12.54 -63.76
C CYS A 448 8.43 13.77 -63.17
N ALA A 449 8.98 15.00 -62.98
CA ALA A 449 10.33 15.57 -63.26
C ALA A 449 10.73 16.77 -62.32
N ARG A 450 12.06 16.90 -62.05
CA ARG A 450 12.98 18.09 -62.10
C ARG A 450 12.75 19.42 -61.29
N ALA A 451 13.86 20.18 -61.12
CA ALA A 451 14.08 21.44 -60.34
C ALA A 451 14.53 22.61 -61.29
N PRO A 452 15.25 23.75 -60.96
CA PRO A 452 16.17 24.09 -59.84
C PRO A 452 16.03 25.54 -59.19
N PRO A 453 17.02 26.49 -59.08
CA PRO A 453 17.66 26.85 -57.78
C PRO A 453 17.97 28.35 -57.42
N ALA A 454 18.55 28.59 -56.21
CA ALA A 454 19.53 29.65 -55.83
C ALA A 454 19.06 31.14 -55.74
N PRO A 455 19.80 32.11 -55.10
CA PRO A 455 21.23 32.09 -54.70
C PRO A 455 21.66 32.70 -53.32
N ASP A 456 22.96 32.50 -53.03
CA ASP A 456 23.87 33.17 -52.06
C ASP A 456 24.24 34.63 -52.51
N PRO A 457 25.13 35.46 -51.87
CA PRO A 457 26.37 35.20 -51.08
C PRO A 457 26.35 36.03 -49.73
N PRO A 458 27.35 36.82 -49.22
CA PRO A 458 28.84 36.98 -49.36
C PRO A 458 29.57 37.12 -47.97
N HIS A 459 30.87 37.45 -47.73
CA HIS A 459 32.22 37.17 -48.32
C HIS A 459 33.33 37.35 -47.24
N ARG A 460 34.38 36.48 -47.19
CA ARG A 460 35.83 36.73 -46.85
C ARG A 460 36.52 35.40 -46.47
N ARG A 461 37.16 34.65 -47.38
CA ARG A 461 38.48 34.81 -48.05
C ARG A 461 39.72 34.47 -47.19
N HIS A 462 40.49 33.43 -47.58
CA HIS A 462 41.92 33.51 -47.99
C HIS A 462 42.42 32.20 -48.68
N ARG A 463 43.74 32.04 -48.97
CA ARG A 463 44.41 31.12 -49.95
C ARG A 463 45.50 30.24 -49.28
N VAL A 464 46.24 29.24 -49.82
CA VAL A 464 46.37 28.23 -50.95
C VAL A 464 47.73 27.50 -50.65
N LEU A 465 48.17 26.26 -50.97
CA LEU A 465 47.99 25.19 -52.01
C LEU A 465 47.38 23.88 -51.43
N ARG A 466 47.09 22.75 -52.13
CA ARG A 466 47.27 22.22 -53.53
C ARG A 466 48.53 21.35 -53.87
N ARG A 467 48.62 20.08 -53.41
CA ARG A 467 49.30 18.88 -54.02
C ARG A 467 49.10 17.60 -53.13
N HIS A 468 49.22 16.31 -53.51
CA HIS A 468 49.26 15.63 -54.84
C HIS A 468 48.59 14.20 -54.82
N ARG A 469 49.34 13.07 -54.82
CA ARG A 469 48.98 11.61 -54.94
C ARG A 469 50.30 10.76 -54.87
N PRO A 470 50.39 9.39 -54.93
CA PRO A 470 49.43 8.34 -55.34
C PRO A 470 49.26 7.16 -54.33
N SER A 471 49.35 5.87 -54.75
CA SER A 471 48.52 4.77 -54.20
C SER A 471 49.11 3.33 -54.11
N ALA A 472 48.76 2.63 -53.03
CA ALA A 472 48.35 1.19 -52.94
C ALA A 472 49.35 -0.01 -53.06
N ARG A 473 48.90 -1.16 -52.49
CA ARG A 473 49.31 -2.59 -52.62
C ARG A 473 50.48 -3.19 -51.79
N ARG A 474 50.09 -3.89 -50.71
CA ARG A 474 50.31 -5.33 -50.36
C ARG A 474 51.54 -6.15 -50.89
N VAL A 475 52.14 -6.90 -49.94
CA VAL A 475 52.41 -8.38 -49.91
C VAL A 475 53.86 -8.98 -50.07
N ARG A 476 54.31 -9.67 -48.98
CA ARG A 476 55.23 -10.86 -48.80
C ARG A 476 56.70 -10.89 -49.31
N GLY A 477 57.59 -11.60 -48.56
CA GLY A 477 58.88 -12.08 -49.11
C GLY A 477 59.95 -12.84 -48.24
N ALA A 478 59.65 -14.04 -47.70
CA ALA A 478 60.52 -15.25 -47.59
C ALA A 478 61.91 -15.36 -46.85
N GLY A 479 62.21 -16.61 -46.40
CA GLY A 479 63.54 -17.19 -46.05
C GLY A 479 63.94 -17.24 -44.56
N CYS A 480 64.71 -18.20 -44.00
CA CYS A 480 65.10 -19.61 -44.28
C CYS A 480 65.98 -20.14 -43.08
N GLY A 481 66.28 -21.43 -42.80
CA GLY A 481 65.83 -22.74 -43.29
C GLY A 481 66.75 -23.93 -42.83
N ALA A 482 66.24 -25.18 -42.83
CA ALA A 482 66.94 -26.49 -42.58
C ALA A 482 67.29 -26.88 -41.11
N ARG A 483 67.50 -28.15 -40.69
CA ARG A 483 67.71 -29.47 -41.36
C ARG A 483 67.06 -30.68 -40.61
N ARG A 484 66.62 -31.73 -41.37
CA ARG A 484 66.53 -33.19 -41.04
C ARG A 484 65.67 -33.67 -39.82
N SER A 485 65.03 -34.86 -39.79
CA SER A 485 64.84 -35.96 -40.77
C SER A 485 63.65 -36.91 -40.44
N SER A 486 63.19 -37.66 -41.47
CA SER A 486 62.53 -39.00 -41.45
C SER A 486 61.16 -39.26 -40.77
N ALA A 487 60.18 -39.66 -41.61
CA ALA A 487 58.95 -40.48 -41.36
C ALA A 487 57.87 -39.98 -40.35
N GLY A 488 56.57 -40.24 -40.55
CA GLY A 488 55.86 -40.85 -41.69
C GLY A 488 54.33 -40.98 -41.47
N CYS A 489 53.56 -41.15 -42.56
CA CYS A 489 52.12 -41.46 -42.66
C CYS A 489 51.03 -40.47 -42.15
N GLN A 490 50.19 -40.03 -43.12
CA GLN A 490 48.70 -40.03 -43.13
C GLN A 490 47.89 -39.21 -42.08
N SER A 491 46.77 -38.54 -42.39
CA SER A 491 46.18 -38.10 -43.68
C SER A 491 44.92 -37.21 -43.48
N ALA A 492 44.63 -36.32 -44.46
CA ALA A 492 43.28 -35.85 -44.88
C ALA A 492 42.49 -34.86 -43.95
N ARG A 493 42.05 -33.68 -44.45
CA ARG A 493 40.71 -33.31 -45.05
C ARG A 493 39.67 -32.86 -44.00
N GLU A 494 38.61 -32.05 -44.23
CA GLU A 494 38.21 -31.08 -45.29
C GLU A 494 37.04 -30.19 -44.79
N CYS A 495 36.45 -29.37 -45.69
CA CYS A 495 35.08 -28.79 -45.78
C CYS A 495 34.07 -28.94 -44.60
N ARG A 496 33.26 -27.94 -44.21
CA ARG A 496 32.36 -27.01 -44.97
C ARG A 496 31.11 -27.71 -45.54
N GLU A 497 29.92 -27.29 -45.05
CA GLU A 497 28.56 -27.70 -45.50
C GLU A 497 28.22 -29.20 -45.30
N GLY A 498 26.95 -29.64 -45.19
CA GLY A 498 25.68 -28.91 -45.16
C GLY A 498 24.46 -29.83 -44.89
N ARG A 499 23.28 -29.20 -44.83
CA ARG A 499 21.89 -29.73 -44.77
C ARG A 499 21.67 -31.19 -45.23
N HIS A 500 20.89 -31.98 -44.47
CA HIS A 500 19.53 -32.52 -44.81
C HIS A 500 19.14 -33.57 -43.74
N ARG A 501 18.04 -33.45 -42.97
CA ARG A 501 16.60 -33.62 -43.28
C ARG A 501 16.12 -35.08 -43.40
N GLN A 502 15.12 -35.42 -42.58
CA GLN A 502 14.22 -36.59 -42.68
C GLN A 502 14.89 -37.96 -42.40
N HIS A 503 14.17 -39.04 -42.03
CA HIS A 503 12.71 -39.24 -41.87
C HIS A 503 12.36 -39.79 -40.47
N ALA A 504 11.08 -39.72 -40.08
CA ALA A 504 10.56 -40.31 -38.85
C ALA A 504 9.85 -41.65 -39.10
N ALA A 505 10.20 -42.68 -38.32
CA ALA A 505 9.42 -43.88 -38.05
C ALA A 505 9.97 -44.57 -36.78
N GLY A 506 9.15 -45.33 -36.08
CA GLY A 506 9.57 -46.18 -34.95
C GLY A 506 8.49 -47.18 -34.57
N ARG A 507 8.80 -48.18 -33.73
CA ARG A 507 7.82 -49.08 -33.07
C ARG A 507 8.47 -50.06 -32.09
N GLY A 508 7.77 -50.35 -30.98
CA GLY A 508 7.93 -51.55 -30.15
C GLY A 508 9.01 -51.51 -29.06
N GLY A 509 8.81 -52.12 -27.87
CA GLY A 509 7.54 -52.63 -27.32
C GLY A 509 7.69 -53.64 -26.17
N LEU A 510 6.67 -53.69 -25.29
CA LEU A 510 6.43 -54.63 -24.17
C LEU A 510 7.39 -54.53 -22.94
N GLY A 511 6.96 -54.82 -21.71
CA GLY A 511 5.61 -55.17 -21.21
C GLY A 511 5.54 -55.38 -19.68
N ALA A 512 4.34 -55.69 -19.14
CA ALA A 512 4.00 -55.97 -17.70
C ALA A 512 4.10 -54.75 -16.72
N LEU A 513 3.12 -54.29 -15.90
CA LEU A 513 1.77 -54.73 -15.44
C LEU A 513 1.77 -56.03 -14.59
N LEU A 514 1.16 -56.15 -13.39
CA LEU A 514 0.28 -55.33 -12.49
C LEU A 514 0.70 -55.56 -11.00
N GLY A 515 0.18 -54.94 -9.92
CA GLY A 515 -0.80 -53.86 -9.70
C GLY A 515 -1.89 -54.20 -8.64
N ARG A 516 -2.45 -53.18 -7.94
CA ARG A 516 -3.63 -53.24 -7.01
C ARG A 516 -3.39 -53.92 -5.64
N CYS A 517 -4.16 -53.70 -4.54
CA CYS A 517 -5.14 -52.66 -4.12
C CYS A 517 -5.49 -52.82 -2.61
N ARG A 518 -6.27 -51.86 -2.05
CA ARG A 518 -7.11 -51.98 -0.81
C ARG A 518 -6.38 -52.09 0.54
N GLN A 519 -7.01 -51.86 1.70
CA GLN A 519 -8.01 -50.87 2.16
C GLN A 519 -8.34 -51.17 3.64
N GLY A 520 -8.40 -50.15 4.51
CA GLY A 520 -9.13 -50.21 5.79
C GLY A 520 -8.52 -51.06 6.93
N GLY A 521 -9.04 -50.86 8.14
CA GLY A 521 -8.63 -51.56 9.36
C GLY A 521 -8.41 -50.63 10.55
N ALA A 522 -9.50 -50.18 11.18
CA ALA A 522 -9.46 -49.48 12.47
C ALA A 522 -10.01 -50.40 13.58
N TRP A 523 -9.35 -50.34 14.74
CA TRP A 523 -9.76 -50.81 16.08
C TRP A 523 -8.97 -49.88 17.03
N ASP A 524 -9.51 -49.09 17.96
CA ASP A 524 -10.57 -49.32 18.96
C ASP A 524 -10.29 -50.54 19.84
N ASP A 525 -9.92 -50.33 21.12
CA ASP A 525 -10.91 -50.30 22.21
C ASP A 525 -10.30 -49.81 23.54
N GLY A 526 -11.13 -49.49 24.54
CA GLY A 526 -10.64 -49.02 25.86
C GLY A 526 -11.64 -48.24 26.74
N ALA A 527 -12.87 -48.72 26.89
CA ALA A 527 -13.98 -47.92 27.41
C ALA A 527 -14.28 -48.01 28.92
N ARG A 528 -14.58 -46.84 29.52
CA ARG A 528 -15.66 -46.54 30.50
C ARG A 528 -15.99 -47.51 31.67
N ALA A 529 -15.74 -47.03 32.89
CA ALA A 529 -16.69 -47.09 34.03
C ALA A 529 -16.43 -45.88 34.96
N ARG A 530 -17.37 -44.93 35.15
CA ARG A 530 -18.49 -44.93 36.10
C ARG A 530 -18.08 -45.17 37.57
N GLY A 531 -18.03 -44.09 38.35
CA GLY A 531 -17.98 -44.07 39.82
C GLY A 531 -18.19 -42.65 40.31
N ALA A 532 -18.99 -42.44 41.36
CA ALA A 532 -19.34 -41.11 41.88
C ALA A 532 -18.75 -40.86 43.27
N GLY A 533 -18.40 -39.62 43.58
CA GLY A 533 -17.91 -39.18 44.88
C GLY A 533 -17.69 -37.67 44.91
N GLY A 534 -18.08 -37.01 46.01
CA GLY A 534 -17.96 -35.57 46.22
C GLY A 534 -17.28 -35.23 47.56
N GLY A 535 -17.13 -33.94 47.85
CA GLY A 535 -16.24 -33.40 48.90
C GLY A 535 -15.05 -32.71 48.23
N ARG A 536 -14.80 -31.39 48.31
CA ARG A 536 -15.22 -30.29 49.22
C ARG A 536 -14.72 -30.41 50.67
N TYR A 537 -14.41 -29.22 51.21
CA TYR A 537 -13.85 -28.92 52.55
C TYR A 537 -12.37 -29.34 52.73
N GLY A 538 -11.58 -28.67 53.57
CA GLY A 538 -11.84 -27.45 54.34
C GLY A 538 -10.63 -27.03 55.20
N HIS A 539 -10.57 -25.76 55.63
CA HIS A 539 -9.52 -25.27 56.55
C HIS A 539 -9.68 -25.82 57.98
N LEU A 540 -8.56 -25.84 58.73
CA LEU A 540 -8.31 -25.58 60.17
C LEU A 540 -6.83 -25.97 60.43
N SER A 541 -6.02 -25.43 61.36
CA SER A 541 -6.21 -24.40 62.40
C SER A 541 -4.87 -23.66 62.72
N GLN A 542 -4.89 -22.66 63.62
CA GLN A 542 -3.76 -21.80 64.02
C GLN A 542 -3.06 -22.23 65.32
N HIS A 543 -1.94 -21.57 65.69
CA HIS A 543 -1.64 -21.01 67.05
C HIS A 543 -0.27 -20.25 67.05
N PRO A 544 0.06 -19.36 68.02
CA PRO A 544 -0.79 -18.43 68.80
C PRO A 544 -0.15 -17.03 69.17
N VAL A 545 -0.91 -16.19 69.91
CA VAL A 545 -0.50 -15.06 70.83
C VAL A 545 -0.25 -13.61 70.29
N ARG A 546 -1.17 -12.70 70.72
CA ARG A 546 -1.09 -11.24 71.05
C ARG A 546 -0.45 -10.25 70.04
N ALA A 547 -0.91 -9.00 69.91
CA ALA A 547 -1.73 -8.17 70.82
C ALA A 547 -3.01 -7.61 70.15
N GLY A 548 -3.83 -6.83 70.88
CA GLY A 548 -4.97 -6.14 70.25
C GLY A 548 -5.92 -5.37 71.17
N ARG A 549 -6.84 -4.63 70.53
CA ARG A 549 -8.21 -4.24 70.95
C ARG A 549 -8.90 -3.66 69.68
N VAL A 550 -10.16 -3.96 69.29
CA VAL A 550 -11.47 -4.02 69.99
C VAL A 550 -12.00 -2.59 70.25
N ARG A 551 -13.17 -2.13 69.76
CA ARG A 551 -14.29 -2.81 69.05
C ARG A 551 -15.25 -1.81 68.33
N HIS A 552 -16.01 -2.32 67.34
CA HIS A 552 -17.34 -1.91 66.82
C HIS A 552 -17.61 -0.48 66.24
N GLY A 553 -18.55 -0.43 65.27
CA GLY A 553 -19.26 0.76 64.78
C GLY A 553 -20.70 0.79 65.35
N PRO A 554 -21.81 0.96 64.56
CA PRO A 554 -21.89 1.06 63.09
C PRO A 554 -22.83 2.18 62.54
N GLY A 555 -22.85 2.34 61.20
CA GLY A 555 -23.97 2.93 60.46
C GLY A 555 -23.98 4.46 60.31
N GLY A 556 -25.02 4.96 59.61
CA GLY A 556 -25.24 6.39 59.35
C GLY A 556 -25.22 6.75 57.85
N ALA A 557 -26.17 7.57 57.42
CA ALA A 557 -26.27 8.10 56.06
C ALA A 557 -26.39 9.63 56.12
N GLY A 558 -26.08 10.32 55.01
CA GLY A 558 -26.45 11.73 54.82
C GLY A 558 -25.32 12.65 54.37
N SER A 559 -25.63 13.45 53.36
CA SER A 559 -24.96 14.72 53.00
C SER A 559 -25.99 15.85 53.17
N PRO A 560 -25.70 17.15 52.92
CA PRO A 560 -24.42 17.89 52.86
C PRO A 560 -24.46 19.17 53.75
N GLY A 561 -23.41 20.02 53.73
CA GLY A 561 -23.38 21.32 54.45
C GLY A 561 -22.37 22.34 53.87
N ARG A 562 -22.44 23.62 54.29
CA ARG A 562 -21.63 24.75 53.75
C ARG A 562 -21.12 25.75 54.83
N SER A 563 -20.04 26.45 54.45
CA SER A 563 -19.68 27.88 54.72
C SER A 563 -19.15 28.42 56.08
N SER A 564 -17.90 28.92 56.01
CA SER A 564 -17.39 30.27 56.37
C SER A 564 -17.01 30.76 57.80
N GLY A 565 -15.71 30.62 58.15
CA GLY A 565 -14.79 31.65 58.75
C GLY A 565 -15.03 32.27 60.14
N PRO A 566 -14.18 33.19 60.66
CA PRO A 566 -12.81 33.58 60.25
C PRO A 566 -11.79 33.76 61.45
N SER A 567 -10.66 34.48 61.23
CA SER A 567 -9.67 35.07 62.19
C SER A 567 -8.35 34.31 62.51
N LEU A 568 -7.31 35.07 62.92
CA LEU A 568 -5.89 34.68 63.16
C LEU A 568 -5.25 35.58 64.24
N PRO A 569 -4.19 35.11 64.96
CA PRO A 569 -2.84 35.62 64.70
C PRO A 569 -1.77 34.49 64.53
N ALA A 570 -0.47 34.83 64.56
CA ALA A 570 0.55 34.12 63.77
C ALA A 570 1.65 33.32 64.52
N GLY A 571 2.17 32.29 63.85
CA GLY A 571 3.41 31.54 64.14
C GLY A 571 3.87 30.75 62.90
N ARG A 572 5.18 30.46 62.74
CA ARG A 572 5.77 29.70 61.59
C ARG A 572 5.91 28.20 61.99
N CYS A 573 6.00 27.19 61.11
CA CYS A 573 6.61 27.05 59.76
C CYS A 573 5.73 26.24 58.75
N ARG A 574 6.28 25.88 57.57
CA ARG A 574 5.54 25.69 56.29
C ARG A 574 5.32 24.23 55.82
N GLY A 575 4.31 24.01 54.95
CA GLY A 575 3.89 22.70 54.38
C GLY A 575 3.30 22.73 52.95
N HIS A 576 2.48 21.72 52.58
CA HIS A 576 2.10 21.31 51.21
C HIS A 576 0.94 22.07 50.46
N HIS A 577 0.99 22.00 49.12
CA HIS A 577 -0.08 21.86 48.07
C HIS A 577 -1.37 22.74 47.95
N ARG A 578 -1.55 23.26 46.71
CA ARG A 578 -2.80 23.52 45.90
C ARG A 578 -3.68 24.78 46.21
N GLY A 579 -4.45 25.25 45.21
CA GLY A 579 -5.22 26.54 45.15
C GLY A 579 -6.75 26.42 45.42
N LEU A 580 -7.66 27.38 45.12
CA LEU A 580 -7.71 28.49 44.13
C LEU A 580 -8.75 29.63 44.50
N ASP A 581 -8.52 30.89 44.08
CA ASP A 581 -9.49 32.00 43.68
C ASP A 581 -10.59 32.49 44.69
N PRO A 582 -11.47 33.54 44.46
CA PRO A 582 -11.40 34.85 43.72
C PRO A 582 -11.89 36.14 44.50
N GLN A 583 -11.42 37.35 44.09
CA GLN A 583 -12.13 38.69 44.08
C GLN A 583 -12.59 39.35 45.44
N ARG A 584 -12.80 40.69 45.63
CA ARG A 584 -12.78 41.95 44.81
C ARG A 584 -12.79 43.24 45.72
N ILE A 585 -12.12 44.35 45.30
CA ILE A 585 -12.52 45.79 45.51
C ILE A 585 -12.45 46.39 46.96
N ARG A 586 -12.11 47.66 47.31
CA ARG A 586 -11.98 49.00 46.64
C ARG A 586 -11.05 49.99 47.42
N ARG A 587 -10.28 50.86 46.71
CA ARG A 587 -9.74 52.22 47.10
C ARG A 587 -8.84 52.37 48.38
N ALA A 588 -7.96 53.37 48.52
CA ALA A 588 -7.21 54.24 47.57
C ALA A 588 -6.17 55.13 48.32
N ARG A 589 -5.08 55.52 47.61
CA ARG A 589 -3.95 56.39 48.03
C ARG A 589 -3.03 55.81 49.14
N ALA A 590 -1.71 56.06 49.18
CA ALA A 590 -0.66 56.43 48.18
C ALA A 590 0.73 56.31 48.91
N GLU A 591 1.95 56.61 48.40
CA GLU A 591 2.50 57.10 47.11
C GLU A 591 3.70 56.19 46.66
N GLY A 592 4.91 56.73 46.49
CA GLY A 592 6.22 56.02 46.47
C GLY A 592 6.42 54.91 45.42
N ALA A 593 6.59 55.22 44.12
CA ALA A 593 7.91 55.49 43.48
C ALA A 593 8.83 54.25 43.29
N GLY A 594 8.94 53.77 42.05
CA GLY A 594 9.86 52.71 41.61
C GLY A 594 9.51 52.23 40.20
N GLN A 595 10.45 52.24 39.25
CA GLN A 595 10.14 52.05 37.82
C GLN A 595 10.20 50.59 37.35
N ALA A 596 9.18 50.17 36.61
CA ALA A 596 9.25 49.06 35.65
C ALA A 596 8.41 49.42 34.41
N ARG A 597 8.89 49.12 33.20
CA ARG A 597 8.20 49.48 31.94
C ARG A 597 7.19 48.41 31.51
N GLY A 598 6.07 48.85 30.95
CA GLY A 598 5.04 47.98 30.36
C GLY A 598 4.45 48.55 29.07
N HIS A 599 3.88 47.65 28.27
CA HIS A 599 3.01 47.83 27.09
C HIS A 599 1.71 48.63 27.39
N PRO A 600 0.86 49.00 26.39
CA PRO A 600 1.09 49.32 24.95
C PRO A 600 0.17 50.48 24.43
N SER A 601 -0.12 50.48 23.12
CA SER A 601 -1.37 50.87 22.41
C SER A 601 -1.74 52.35 22.11
N LEU A 602 -1.64 52.64 20.80
CA LEU A 602 -2.66 53.24 19.89
C LEU A 602 -3.00 54.76 19.86
N GLU A 603 -3.35 55.16 18.62
CA GLU A 603 -4.11 56.34 18.14
C GLU A 603 -3.54 57.77 18.25
N ALA A 604 -2.77 58.13 17.21
CA ALA A 604 -2.96 59.28 16.30
C ALA A 604 -3.53 60.63 16.83
N GLN A 605 -2.74 61.70 16.63
CA GLN A 605 -3.02 62.75 15.62
C GLN A 605 -1.77 63.61 15.34
N ALA A 606 -1.87 64.63 14.47
CA ALA A 606 -0.73 65.24 13.79
C ALA A 606 -0.47 66.72 14.15
N HIS A 607 0.80 67.14 14.14
CA HIS A 607 1.35 68.47 13.79
C HIS A 607 2.89 68.34 13.76
N SER A 608 3.75 68.87 12.86
CA SER A 608 3.76 69.69 11.63
C SER A 608 4.67 70.92 11.81
N ARG A 609 5.50 71.26 10.79
CA ARG A 609 6.44 72.43 10.70
C ARG A 609 7.80 72.21 11.41
N ASN A 610 8.95 72.73 10.94
CA ASN A 610 9.36 73.42 9.70
C ASN A 610 10.57 72.63 9.10
N ALA A 611 10.88 72.57 7.79
CA ALA A 611 10.74 73.44 6.62
C ALA A 611 11.91 74.43 6.40
N ASP A 612 12.64 74.25 5.29
CA ASP A 612 13.17 75.36 4.49
C ASP A 612 13.36 74.99 2.99
N ARG A 613 13.79 75.94 2.14
CA ARG A 613 13.51 76.01 0.68
C ARG A 613 14.64 76.73 -0.12
N PRO A 614 14.53 77.09 -1.44
CA PRO A 614 13.74 76.58 -2.58
C PRO A 614 14.57 76.41 -3.91
N GLY A 615 13.92 76.01 -5.02
CA GLY A 615 14.45 76.11 -6.41
C GLY A 615 13.31 75.98 -7.45
N THR A 616 13.40 76.61 -8.64
CA THR A 616 12.20 76.78 -9.53
C THR A 616 12.38 76.66 -11.05
N ARG A 617 11.31 76.18 -11.72
CA ARG A 617 10.79 76.48 -13.09
C ARG A 617 11.74 76.51 -14.31
N ARG A 618 11.41 75.73 -15.36
CA ARG A 618 11.00 76.23 -16.71
C ARG A 618 10.43 75.11 -17.62
N ALA A 619 10.04 75.45 -18.86
CA ALA A 619 9.30 74.60 -19.81
C ALA A 619 9.62 74.97 -21.29
N ARG A 620 8.94 74.31 -22.25
CA ARG A 620 9.12 74.29 -23.75
C ARG A 620 10.18 73.26 -24.21
N GLY A 621 10.06 72.60 -25.38
CA GLY A 621 8.98 72.59 -26.40
C GLY A 621 9.23 71.58 -27.55
N SER A 622 8.22 71.35 -28.40
CA SER A 622 8.19 70.43 -29.59
C SER A 622 8.69 71.13 -30.89
N PRO A 623 8.37 70.76 -32.17
CA PRO A 623 7.43 69.77 -32.80
C PRO A 623 8.18 68.78 -33.75
N ASP A 624 7.66 68.08 -34.79
CA ASP A 624 6.34 67.88 -35.46
C ASP A 624 6.33 66.48 -36.18
N HIS A 625 5.53 66.30 -37.24
CA HIS A 625 5.59 65.30 -38.34
C HIS A 625 5.20 63.83 -38.00
N ARG A 626 3.93 63.39 -38.15
CA ARG A 626 3.00 63.25 -39.34
C ARG A 626 3.32 62.01 -40.20
N GLY A 627 2.37 61.21 -40.68
CA GLY A 627 0.88 61.14 -40.58
C GLY A 627 0.36 59.95 -41.43
N GLY A 628 -0.93 59.58 -41.56
CA GLY A 628 -2.18 60.04 -40.93
C GLY A 628 -3.44 59.42 -41.62
N GLY A 629 -4.63 59.51 -41.00
CA GLY A 629 -5.95 59.14 -41.60
C GLY A 629 -6.40 57.67 -41.40
N GLY A 630 -7.69 57.32 -41.26
CA GLY A 630 -8.94 58.11 -41.26
C GLY A 630 -10.11 57.40 -40.52
N ARG A 631 -11.34 57.94 -40.58
CA ARG A 631 -12.55 57.45 -39.86
C ARG A 631 -13.71 57.07 -40.80
N VAL A 632 -14.73 56.37 -40.26
CA VAL A 632 -16.21 56.52 -40.46
C VAL A 632 -16.97 55.18 -40.64
N ARG A 633 -18.28 55.22 -40.27
CA ARG A 633 -19.29 54.15 -40.08
C ARG A 633 -19.85 53.58 -41.41
N SER A 634 -20.39 52.35 -41.39
CA SER A 634 -21.77 51.96 -41.83
C SER A 634 -21.96 50.45 -42.14
N ARG A 635 -23.23 50.01 -42.36
CA ARG A 635 -23.70 48.67 -42.79
C ARG A 635 -24.29 48.76 -44.24
N PRO A 636 -25.04 47.79 -44.84
CA PRO A 636 -25.03 46.30 -44.85
C PRO A 636 -25.10 45.66 -46.29
N TYR A 637 -25.36 44.34 -46.38
CA TYR A 637 -26.04 43.55 -47.47
C TYR A 637 -25.30 42.89 -48.67
N GLY A 638 -25.58 41.57 -48.83
CA GLY A 638 -25.84 40.85 -50.11
C GLY A 638 -24.65 40.27 -50.91
N ALA A 639 -24.83 39.31 -51.85
CA ALA A 639 -25.89 38.30 -52.08
C ALA A 639 -25.46 37.28 -53.20
N GLY A 640 -26.10 36.08 -53.27
CA GLY A 640 -25.95 35.10 -54.39
C GLY A 640 -24.88 34.01 -54.19
N SER A 641 -24.96 32.78 -54.75
CA SER A 641 -25.98 32.18 -55.66
C SER A 641 -26.12 30.65 -55.47
N ARG A 642 -27.15 30.05 -56.08
CA ARG A 642 -27.56 28.62 -56.06
C ARG A 642 -27.60 28.06 -57.51
N PRO A 643 -28.24 26.93 -57.95
CA PRO A 643 -29.19 25.95 -57.34
C PRO A 643 -28.46 24.73 -56.68
N ALA A 644 -28.88 23.45 -56.56
CA ALA A 644 -30.02 22.67 -57.12
C ALA A 644 -30.76 21.65 -56.21
N ARG A 645 -30.82 20.37 -56.62
CA ARG A 645 -31.98 19.45 -56.50
C ARG A 645 -31.54 18.03 -56.08
N GLY A 646 -32.37 17.13 -55.54
CA GLY A 646 -33.80 17.12 -55.12
C GLY A 646 -34.09 15.74 -54.46
N GLY A 647 -35.29 15.35 -54.01
CA GLY A 647 -36.62 15.99 -53.89
C GLY A 647 -37.64 15.02 -53.23
N SER A 648 -38.82 15.52 -52.81
CA SER A 648 -40.00 14.80 -52.24
C SER A 648 -39.80 13.92 -50.97
N SER A 649 -40.62 13.98 -49.91
CA SER A 649 -41.79 14.80 -49.52
C SER A 649 -41.73 15.08 -47.99
N GLY A 650 -42.73 15.54 -47.22
CA GLY A 650 -44.16 15.85 -47.41
C GLY A 650 -44.78 16.41 -46.11
N TRP A 651 -46.10 16.68 -46.08
CA TRP A 651 -46.85 17.24 -44.92
C TRP A 651 -48.30 16.70 -44.89
N PRO A 652 -48.93 16.55 -43.71
CA PRO A 652 -49.72 17.61 -43.00
C PRO A 652 -49.19 17.89 -41.54
N GLN A 653 -49.70 18.80 -40.67
CA GLN A 653 -50.57 20.01 -40.72
C GLN A 653 -50.44 20.81 -39.37
N GLY A 654 -51.35 21.76 -39.09
CA GLY A 654 -51.52 22.46 -37.77
C GLY A 654 -52.95 22.29 -37.22
N PRO A 655 -53.52 23.17 -36.34
CA PRO A 655 -53.02 24.45 -35.77
C PRO A 655 -52.71 24.36 -34.25
N GLY A 656 -52.43 25.44 -33.50
CA GLY A 656 -53.43 26.32 -32.80
C GLY A 656 -53.56 25.90 -31.32
N ASP A 657 -53.59 26.74 -30.28
CA ASP A 657 -53.87 28.19 -30.21
C ASP A 657 -53.26 28.91 -28.97
N ARG A 658 -53.49 30.24 -28.85
CA ARG A 658 -53.15 31.07 -27.66
C ARG A 658 -54.40 31.57 -26.92
N ILE A 659 -54.51 31.42 -25.59
CA ILE A 659 -55.40 32.26 -24.74
C ILE A 659 -54.69 32.71 -23.44
N ARG A 660 -55.08 33.89 -22.93
CA ARG A 660 -54.56 34.54 -21.70
C ARG A 660 -55.63 34.59 -20.59
N ALA A 661 -55.18 34.51 -19.33
CA ALA A 661 -55.86 35.06 -18.13
C ALA A 661 -57.24 34.39 -17.78
N ARG A 662 -57.91 34.66 -16.64
CA ARG A 662 -57.73 35.67 -15.56
C ARG A 662 -57.72 35.04 -14.16
N ARG A 663 -57.39 35.85 -13.15
CA ARG A 663 -57.57 35.55 -11.71
C ARG A 663 -59.04 35.65 -11.31
N HIS A 664 -59.44 34.88 -10.30
CA HIS A 664 -60.37 35.32 -9.25
C HIS A 664 -59.75 35.09 -7.87
N SER A 665 -60.21 35.82 -6.85
CA SER A 665 -59.51 35.95 -5.57
C SER A 665 -60.44 36.20 -4.38
N ARG A 666 -60.46 35.27 -3.43
CA ARG A 666 -60.90 35.32 -2.02
C ARG A 666 -60.41 34.01 -1.38
N GLY A 667 -59.85 33.93 -0.18
CA GLY A 667 -59.39 34.99 0.73
C GLY A 667 -59.21 34.49 2.16
N ALA A 668 -58.07 33.88 2.50
CA ALA A 668 -57.76 33.44 3.87
C ALA A 668 -56.24 33.35 4.15
N SER A 669 -55.85 33.75 5.36
CA SER A 669 -54.53 33.52 5.98
C SER A 669 -54.51 32.16 6.72
N ARG A 670 -53.40 31.53 7.14
CA ARG A 670 -52.01 32.00 7.38
C ARG A 670 -51.04 30.79 7.52
N GLN A 671 -49.90 30.80 6.81
CA GLN A 671 -48.61 30.12 7.17
C GLN A 671 -48.56 28.56 7.29
N PRO A 672 -47.37 27.91 7.34
CA PRO A 672 -47.15 26.57 6.75
C PRO A 672 -46.69 25.43 7.70
N GLY A 673 -46.61 24.21 7.16
CA GLY A 673 -45.84 23.08 7.70
C GLY A 673 -45.70 21.92 6.70
N PRO A 674 -45.01 20.81 7.05
CA PRO A 674 -44.27 20.57 8.29
C PRO A 674 -42.75 20.38 8.08
N ARG A 675 -41.96 20.54 9.15
CA ARG A 675 -40.57 20.08 9.24
C ARG A 675 -40.53 18.66 9.83
N TYR A 676 -39.71 17.76 9.30
CA TYR A 676 -39.35 16.53 10.00
C TYR A 676 -38.25 16.82 11.02
N GLY A 677 -38.38 16.26 12.22
CA GLY A 677 -37.37 16.37 13.27
C GLY A 677 -37.61 15.37 14.39
N HIS A 678 -36.66 14.47 14.61
CA HIS A 678 -36.71 13.52 15.72
C HIS A 678 -36.07 14.13 16.97
N ARG A 679 -36.82 14.19 18.06
CA ARG A 679 -36.31 14.39 19.43
C ARG A 679 -36.56 13.13 20.25
N HIS A 680 -35.52 12.57 20.85
CA HIS A 680 -35.68 11.76 22.06
C HIS A 680 -35.64 12.69 23.27
N ALA A 681 -36.54 12.48 24.21
CA ALA A 681 -36.54 13.16 25.51
C ALA A 681 -36.53 12.11 26.62
N ILE A 682 -35.65 12.29 27.60
CA ILE A 682 -35.57 11.45 28.80
C ILE A 682 -36.36 12.14 29.91
N ARG A 683 -37.24 11.41 30.60
CA ARG A 683 -37.85 11.86 31.87
C ARG A 683 -38.10 10.67 32.79
N LEU A 684 -37.73 10.83 34.07
CA LEU A 684 -37.86 9.81 35.13
C LEU A 684 -38.96 10.19 36.12
N ARG A 685 -39.76 9.19 36.55
CA ARG A 685 -40.59 9.08 37.78
C ARG A 685 -41.67 7.98 37.54
N ARG A 686 -42.22 7.26 38.53
CA ARG A 686 -41.77 6.81 39.88
C ARG A 686 -42.87 5.90 40.45
N GLY A 687 -42.53 4.76 41.07
CA GLY A 687 -43.40 4.03 42.02
C GLY A 687 -44.47 3.10 41.43
N GLY A 688 -44.76 2.02 42.17
CA GLY A 688 -45.78 1.01 41.84
C GLY A 688 -45.35 -0.42 42.20
N ARG A 689 -45.82 -0.93 43.34
CA ARG A 689 -46.05 -2.38 43.58
C ARG A 689 -47.52 -2.68 43.16
N VAL A 690 -48.03 -3.90 43.08
CA VAL A 690 -47.46 -5.25 43.37
C VAL A 690 -47.55 -6.12 42.09
N GLU A 691 -47.90 -7.41 41.94
CA GLU A 691 -48.37 -8.53 42.78
C GLU A 691 -47.70 -9.87 42.36
N GLY A 692 -47.79 -10.86 43.25
CA GLY A 692 -47.83 -12.31 42.98
C GLY A 692 -48.69 -12.95 44.10
N PRO A 693 -49.04 -14.25 44.08
CA PRO A 693 -48.25 -15.36 43.53
C PRO A 693 -49.12 -16.48 42.86
N SER A 694 -48.75 -17.76 43.05
CA SER A 694 -49.56 -18.99 42.95
C SER A 694 -49.65 -19.76 41.61
N ALA A 695 -48.89 -20.86 41.56
CA ALA A 695 -49.28 -22.15 40.95
C ALA A 695 -50.05 -22.98 42.05
N PRO A 696 -50.37 -24.30 41.95
CA PRO A 696 -49.92 -25.37 41.04
C PRO A 696 -51.05 -26.37 40.60
N LEU A 697 -50.68 -27.64 40.24
CA LEU A 697 -51.54 -28.83 40.07
C LEU A 697 -52.41 -28.88 38.78
N ASP A 698 -52.88 -30.01 38.23
CA ASP A 698 -52.31 -31.36 37.95
C ASP A 698 -53.21 -32.02 36.83
N ILE A 699 -53.26 -33.30 36.40
CA ILE A 699 -52.75 -34.63 36.84
C ILE A 699 -52.47 -35.58 35.62
N GLN A 700 -52.55 -36.90 35.82
CA GLN A 700 -52.19 -38.04 34.94
C GLN A 700 -53.26 -38.47 33.89
N GLY A 701 -52.89 -39.26 32.87
CA GLY A 701 -53.87 -39.92 31.96
C GLY A 701 -53.39 -40.97 30.93
N ARG A 702 -53.36 -42.26 31.32
CA ARG A 702 -53.63 -43.53 30.57
C ARG A 702 -53.27 -43.71 29.05
N GLY A 703 -52.34 -44.64 28.76
CA GLY A 703 -52.62 -46.04 28.32
C GLY A 703 -52.96 -46.45 26.86
N GLY A 704 -51.99 -47.09 26.16
CA GLY A 704 -52.16 -48.19 25.16
C GLY A 704 -52.66 -47.85 23.73
N PRO A 705 -52.74 -48.83 22.78
CA PRO A 705 -52.29 -50.24 22.79
C PRO A 705 -51.28 -50.61 21.64
N CYS A 706 -51.12 -51.91 21.33
CA CYS A 706 -50.12 -52.53 20.43
C CYS A 706 -50.67 -52.79 18.98
N PRO A 707 -49.87 -53.26 17.97
CA PRO A 707 -49.51 -54.69 17.86
C PRO A 707 -48.12 -55.06 17.25
N ALA A 708 -47.68 -56.30 17.54
CA ALA A 708 -46.86 -57.28 16.75
C ALA A 708 -45.76 -56.84 15.73
N ALA A 709 -44.64 -57.55 15.50
CA ALA A 709 -43.87 -58.67 16.12
C ALA A 709 -42.53 -58.83 15.29
N ALA A 710 -41.60 -59.79 15.38
CA ALA A 710 -41.31 -60.97 16.23
C ALA A 710 -39.80 -61.37 16.05
N SER A 711 -39.28 -62.30 16.89
CA SER A 711 -38.01 -63.08 16.79
C SER A 711 -36.65 -62.36 16.54
N GLY A 712 -35.48 -62.84 17.01
CA GLY A 712 -35.09 -64.01 17.83
C GLY A 712 -33.68 -63.84 18.46
N PRO A 713 -33.18 -64.80 19.29
CA PRO A 713 -32.15 -64.52 20.32
C PRO A 713 -30.71 -65.06 20.06
N ALA A 714 -29.80 -64.82 21.01
CA ALA A 714 -28.42 -65.35 21.08
C ALA A 714 -28.35 -66.82 21.58
N PRO A 715 -27.19 -67.53 21.45
CA PRO A 715 -26.21 -67.58 22.57
C PRO A 715 -24.73 -67.78 22.13
N ALA A 716 -23.86 -68.27 23.04
CA ALA A 716 -22.44 -68.63 22.83
C ALA A 716 -22.23 -70.17 22.99
N PRO A 717 -21.07 -70.69 23.47
CA PRO A 717 -19.70 -70.76 22.90
C PRO A 717 -19.26 -72.23 22.57
N LEU A 718 -18.03 -72.48 22.04
CA LEU A 718 -17.06 -73.53 22.49
C LEU A 718 -15.88 -73.85 21.53
N ALA A 719 -14.91 -74.60 22.06
CA ALA A 719 -13.56 -74.94 21.59
C ALA A 719 -13.41 -75.84 20.33
N GLY A 720 -12.21 -75.85 19.72
CA GLY A 720 -11.84 -76.79 18.64
C GLY A 720 -10.38 -76.73 18.21
N ARG A 721 -9.65 -77.83 18.44
CA ARG A 721 -8.18 -78.02 18.35
C ARG A 721 -7.63 -78.40 16.96
N GLY A 722 -6.42 -77.92 16.64
CA GLY A 722 -5.41 -78.67 15.83
C GLY A 722 -5.40 -78.48 14.30
N SER A 723 -4.40 -78.98 13.54
CA SER A 723 -3.01 -79.33 13.90
C SER A 723 -2.09 -79.52 12.67
N ARG A 724 -0.77 -79.23 12.80
CA ARG A 724 0.35 -79.68 11.91
C ARG A 724 0.32 -79.07 10.48
N SER A 725 1.37 -79.11 9.63
CA SER A 725 2.67 -79.81 9.65
C SER A 725 3.81 -78.94 9.00
N ARG A 726 5.09 -79.04 9.42
CA ARG A 726 6.25 -79.71 8.74
C ARG A 726 6.68 -79.11 7.36
N ARG A 727 7.96 -79.05 6.92
CA ARG A 727 9.31 -79.30 7.49
C ARG A 727 10.42 -78.88 6.46
N ARG A 728 11.58 -78.37 6.94
CA ARG A 728 13.00 -78.63 6.49
C ARG A 728 13.42 -78.48 4.99
N SER A 729 14.69 -78.34 4.56
CA SER A 729 16.01 -77.94 5.13
C SER A 729 17.15 -78.15 4.10
N ARG A 730 18.31 -77.44 4.20
CA ARG A 730 19.72 -77.93 3.98
C ARG A 730 20.73 -76.74 4.16
N ARG A 731 21.77 -76.83 5.02
CA ARG A 731 23.20 -77.28 4.82
C ARG A 731 24.10 -76.24 4.08
N CYS A 732 25.38 -75.98 4.40
CA CYS A 732 26.33 -76.46 5.45
C CYS A 732 27.49 -75.43 5.70
N ALA A 733 28.43 -75.70 6.64
CA ALA A 733 29.60 -74.86 7.03
C ALA A 733 30.94 -75.28 6.33
N PRO A 734 32.18 -74.78 6.66
CA PRO A 734 32.91 -75.04 7.93
C PRO A 734 33.87 -73.87 8.44
N PRO A 735 35.11 -74.01 9.03
CA PRO A 735 35.52 -73.33 10.31
C PRO A 735 36.98 -72.72 10.27
N PRO A 736 37.89 -72.67 11.31
CA PRO A 736 37.85 -72.70 12.80
C PRO A 736 38.69 -71.59 13.54
N SER A 737 38.87 -71.68 14.87
CA SER A 737 39.66 -70.77 15.78
C SER A 737 41.08 -71.29 16.13
N PRO A 738 41.92 -70.61 16.98
CA PRO A 738 42.01 -70.98 18.42
C PRO A 738 42.60 -69.96 19.49
N LEU A 739 42.49 -70.35 20.79
CA LEU A 739 43.35 -70.06 22.00
C LEU A 739 43.18 -68.81 22.94
N MET A 740 43.80 -68.92 24.15
CA MET A 740 43.54 -68.29 25.50
C MET A 740 44.88 -68.27 26.33
N PRO A 741 45.02 -67.98 27.68
CA PRO A 741 44.09 -67.63 28.79
C PRO A 741 44.53 -66.53 29.85
N GLY A 742 43.71 -66.28 30.90
CA GLY A 742 44.09 -65.65 32.21
C GLY A 742 43.10 -64.59 32.75
N ARG A 743 42.26 -64.79 33.79
CA ARG A 743 42.46 -64.75 35.29
C ARG A 743 42.90 -63.36 35.86
N VAL A 744 42.30 -62.79 36.93
CA VAL A 744 41.22 -63.24 37.86
C VAL A 744 40.53 -62.08 38.66
N LEU A 745 39.32 -62.33 39.21
CA LEU A 745 38.55 -61.59 40.25
C LEU A 745 38.01 -60.15 40.00
N GLY A 746 36.79 -59.86 40.52
CA GLY A 746 36.19 -58.51 40.59
C GLY A 746 34.71 -58.38 40.16
N ARG A 747 33.76 -58.43 41.10
CA ARG A 747 32.30 -58.11 40.96
C ARG A 747 31.81 -57.53 42.30
N PRO A 748 30.65 -56.84 42.41
CA PRO A 748 29.50 -56.71 41.49
C PRO A 748 29.25 -55.22 41.08
N SER A 749 28.15 -54.72 40.47
CA SER A 749 26.98 -55.20 39.68
C SER A 749 26.39 -53.97 38.96
N GLY A 750 25.89 -54.06 37.71
CA GLY A 750 25.36 -52.83 37.06
C GLY A 750 24.62 -52.89 35.70
N ARG A 751 24.65 -54.02 34.96
CA ARG A 751 23.98 -54.24 33.64
C ARG A 751 24.43 -53.37 32.44
N LYS A 752 24.96 -54.07 31.42
CA LYS A 752 24.73 -53.90 29.96
C LYS A 752 25.05 -52.53 29.30
N ALA A 753 25.77 -52.44 28.18
CA ALA A 753 26.46 -53.48 27.38
C ALA A 753 27.67 -52.86 26.65
N ALA A 754 28.64 -53.69 26.27
CA ALA A 754 29.91 -53.23 25.71
C ALA A 754 29.83 -52.86 24.22
N SER A 755 30.72 -51.96 23.79
CA SER A 755 31.00 -51.69 22.38
C SER A 755 32.52 -51.72 22.13
N ALA A 756 32.94 -52.62 21.23
CA ALA A 756 34.28 -52.71 20.64
C ALA A 756 34.18 -53.69 19.45
N ALA A 757 34.77 -53.44 18.28
CA ALA A 757 35.47 -52.23 17.84
C ALA A 757 35.27 -52.00 16.33
N ALA A 758 35.26 -50.74 15.92
CA ALA A 758 35.45 -50.31 14.54
C ALA A 758 36.27 -49.01 14.54
N SER A 759 37.58 -49.14 14.35
CA SER A 759 38.49 -48.03 14.07
C SER A 759 38.88 -48.12 12.58
N LYS A 760 39.11 -47.03 11.84
CA LYS A 760 39.39 -45.63 12.22
C LYS A 760 38.72 -44.68 11.21
N PHE A 761 38.22 -43.52 11.65
CA PHE A 761 38.47 -42.18 11.10
C PHE A 761 37.81 -41.14 12.04
N PRO A 762 38.42 -39.97 12.30
CA PRO A 762 38.08 -39.16 13.48
C PRO A 762 36.88 -38.23 13.26
N GLY A 763 35.74 -38.56 13.87
CA GLY A 763 34.61 -37.64 14.04
C GLY A 763 34.73 -36.86 15.35
N GLY A 764 34.91 -35.53 15.26
CA GLY A 764 34.78 -34.63 16.41
C GLY A 764 33.34 -34.61 16.95
N ALA A 765 33.18 -34.47 18.27
CA ALA A 765 31.88 -34.61 18.93
C ALA A 765 30.89 -33.50 18.57
N ALA A 766 29.60 -33.84 18.56
CA ALA A 766 28.51 -32.87 18.50
C ALA A 766 28.41 -32.09 19.83
N SER A 767 29.19 -31.01 19.95
CA SER A 767 29.05 -30.06 21.05
C SER A 767 27.70 -29.33 20.95
N ARG A 768 26.94 -29.32 22.05
CA ARG A 768 25.95 -28.26 22.28
C ARG A 768 26.68 -26.91 22.17
N PRO A 769 26.07 -25.85 21.62
CA PRO A 769 26.62 -24.51 21.73
C PRO A 769 26.79 -24.17 23.21
N LEU A 770 28.05 -24.14 23.67
CA LEU A 770 28.39 -23.40 24.88
C LEU A 770 28.31 -21.92 24.48
N PRO A 771 27.63 -21.05 25.26
CA PRO A 771 27.79 -19.62 25.06
C PRO A 771 29.28 -19.27 25.23
N PRO A 772 29.85 -18.36 24.42
CA PRO A 772 31.24 -17.97 24.56
C PRO A 772 31.47 -17.37 25.95
N LYS A 773 32.13 -18.13 26.83
CA LYS A 773 32.53 -17.67 28.16
C LYS A 773 33.74 -16.75 28.04
N GLY A 774 33.43 -15.49 27.83
CA GLY A 774 34.36 -14.38 27.78
C GLY A 774 33.60 -13.17 27.27
N LEU A 775 33.41 -12.15 28.13
CA LEU A 775 33.03 -10.83 27.64
C LEU A 775 34.13 -10.39 26.66
N PRO A 776 33.82 -10.07 25.39
CA PRO A 776 34.81 -9.47 24.52
C PRO A 776 35.27 -8.16 25.17
N THR A 777 36.58 -7.98 25.31
CA THR A 777 37.14 -6.70 25.75
C THR A 777 36.80 -5.66 24.69
N MET A 778 35.86 -4.76 25.00
CA MET A 778 35.25 -3.80 24.07
C MET A 778 36.23 -2.70 23.65
N ASN A 779 37.22 -3.09 22.87
CA ASN A 779 38.37 -2.28 22.46
C ASN A 779 38.42 -2.07 20.92
N THR A 780 37.29 -2.30 20.25
CA THR A 780 37.11 -2.00 18.82
C THR A 780 36.86 -0.51 18.65
N GLU A 781 37.91 0.25 18.35
CA GLU A 781 37.80 1.65 17.97
C GLU A 781 37.32 1.75 16.51
N PHE A 782 36.15 2.36 16.29
CA PHE A 782 35.59 2.53 14.94
C PHE A 782 36.24 3.73 14.23
N VAL A 783 36.85 3.47 13.08
CA VAL A 783 37.28 4.50 12.12
C VAL A 783 36.11 4.93 11.23
N PHE A 784 36.11 6.20 10.81
CA PHE A 784 35.01 6.80 10.05
C PHE A 784 35.45 7.29 8.67
N SER A 785 34.55 7.15 7.69
CA SER A 785 34.66 7.73 6.35
C SER A 785 33.44 8.58 5.99
N ALA A 786 33.62 9.48 5.03
CA ALA A 786 32.51 10.18 4.38
C ALA A 786 32.90 10.62 2.97
N GLY A 787 31.93 10.64 2.06
CA GLY A 787 32.12 11.13 0.70
C GLY A 787 32.14 12.65 0.58
N VAL A 788 32.95 13.18 -0.33
CA VAL A 788 33.06 14.64 -0.58
C VAL A 788 31.75 15.29 -1.08
N TRP A 789 30.76 14.48 -1.46
CA TRP A 789 29.40 14.88 -1.80
C TRP A 789 28.49 15.14 -0.58
N ASN A 790 28.88 14.74 0.63
CA ASN A 790 28.19 15.15 1.89
C ASN A 790 28.19 16.69 2.00
N LEU A 791 29.31 17.33 1.63
CA LEU A 791 29.54 18.79 1.64
C LEU A 791 29.01 19.49 0.38
N ASN A 792 27.76 19.18 -0.03
CA ASN A 792 27.16 19.67 -1.28
C ASN A 792 26.57 21.09 -1.26
N THR A 793 26.38 21.62 -2.46
CA THR A 793 25.74 22.90 -2.77
C THR A 793 24.24 22.99 -2.46
N GLY A 794 23.58 21.87 -2.12
CA GLY A 794 22.15 21.83 -1.78
C GLY A 794 21.20 21.96 -2.97
N ALA A 795 21.59 21.50 -4.16
CA ALA A 795 20.64 21.30 -5.26
C ALA A 795 19.71 20.10 -4.98
N ASP A 796 18.47 20.15 -5.49
CA ASP A 796 17.50 19.06 -5.45
C ASP A 796 16.63 19.06 -6.74
N PRO A 797 15.81 18.02 -7.02
CA PRO A 797 15.02 17.93 -8.27
C PRO A 797 14.03 19.08 -8.52
N PHE A 798 13.76 19.94 -7.53
CA PHE A 798 12.86 21.08 -7.58
C PHE A 798 13.56 22.42 -7.28
N GLY A 799 14.87 22.42 -7.00
CA GLY A 799 15.59 23.60 -6.51
C GLY A 799 17.07 23.66 -6.92
N PRO A 800 17.56 24.80 -7.44
CA PRO A 800 18.98 24.97 -7.77
C PRO A 800 19.87 24.95 -6.52
N PRO A 801 21.22 24.92 -6.68
CA PRO A 801 22.18 25.23 -5.62
C PRO A 801 21.78 26.40 -4.72
N VAL A 802 22.06 26.27 -3.42
CA VAL A 802 21.82 27.30 -2.37
C VAL A 802 23.06 27.62 -1.54
N ARG A 803 24.14 26.86 -1.72
CA ARG A 803 25.47 27.09 -1.15
C ARG A 803 26.50 27.09 -2.28
N PRO A 804 27.57 27.90 -2.22
CA PRO A 804 28.69 27.75 -3.13
C PRO A 804 29.39 26.40 -2.91
N GLU A 805 30.04 25.89 -3.96
CA GLU A 805 30.85 24.68 -3.91
C GLU A 805 32.13 24.91 -3.08
N ARG A 806 32.63 23.87 -2.42
CA ARG A 806 33.88 23.91 -1.64
C ARG A 806 35.05 23.33 -2.43
N ALA A 807 36.24 23.86 -2.23
CA ALA A 807 37.44 23.32 -2.88
C ALA A 807 37.74 21.90 -2.38
N PHE A 808 38.32 21.04 -3.21
CA PHE A 808 38.56 19.63 -2.84
C PHE A 808 39.44 19.48 -1.59
N THR A 809 40.57 20.20 -1.54
CA THR A 809 41.46 20.24 -0.36
C THR A 809 40.78 20.81 0.88
N GLU A 810 39.88 21.78 0.72
CA GLU A 810 39.06 22.34 1.81
C GLU A 810 38.09 21.30 2.37
N LYS A 811 37.45 20.48 1.50
CA LYS A 811 36.61 19.36 1.93
C LYS A 811 37.40 18.33 2.71
N LEU A 812 38.60 17.94 2.25
CA LEU A 812 39.48 17.02 2.98
C LEU A 812 39.88 17.56 4.36
N ALA A 813 40.30 18.82 4.45
CA ALA A 813 40.66 19.47 5.71
C ALA A 813 39.47 19.56 6.69
N LEU A 814 38.26 19.82 6.18
CA LEU A 814 37.03 19.79 6.97
C LEU A 814 36.70 18.39 7.47
N LEU A 815 36.84 17.34 6.63
CA LEU A 815 36.64 15.96 7.06
C LEU A 815 37.62 15.55 8.16
N LYS A 816 38.93 15.81 8.00
CA LYS A 816 39.91 15.49 9.05
C LYS A 816 39.62 16.22 10.35
N LYS A 817 39.27 17.51 10.29
CA LYS A 817 38.89 18.32 11.45
C LYS A 817 37.67 17.80 12.21
N LEU A 818 36.77 17.06 11.55
CA LEU A 818 35.60 16.44 12.16
C LEU A 818 35.87 15.00 12.68
N GLY A 819 37.09 14.50 12.48
CA GLY A 819 37.52 13.16 12.89
C GLY A 819 37.08 12.05 11.94
N PHE A 820 37.11 12.32 10.64
CA PHE A 820 37.09 11.30 9.60
C PHE A 820 38.53 11.05 9.15
N ASP A 821 38.99 9.81 9.29
CA ASP A 821 40.33 9.39 8.90
C ASP A 821 40.37 8.87 7.46
N TYR A 822 39.19 8.64 6.87
CA TYR A 822 39.01 8.18 5.51
C TYR A 822 38.07 9.11 4.71
N VAL A 823 38.30 9.21 3.40
CA VAL A 823 37.44 9.87 2.42
C VAL A 823 36.92 8.88 1.39
N GLN A 824 35.67 9.04 0.98
CA GLN A 824 35.05 8.28 -0.11
C GLN A 824 34.98 9.16 -1.36
N LEU A 825 35.23 8.59 -2.53
CA LEU A 825 35.36 9.34 -3.78
C LEU A 825 34.64 8.64 -4.93
N HIS A 826 33.88 9.38 -5.73
CA HIS A 826 33.58 8.92 -7.09
C HIS A 826 34.83 9.03 -7.97
N ASP A 827 34.88 8.27 -9.06
CA ASP A 827 35.98 8.33 -10.01
C ASP A 827 36.14 9.72 -10.67
N ASP A 828 35.10 10.54 -10.66
CA ASP A 828 35.10 11.95 -11.08
C ASP A 828 35.15 12.99 -9.94
N ASP A 829 34.90 12.60 -8.68
CA ASP A 829 35.29 13.43 -7.53
C ASP A 829 36.82 13.43 -7.36
N ALA A 830 37.46 12.29 -7.65
CA ALA A 830 38.90 12.14 -7.63
C ALA A 830 39.56 12.81 -8.85
N VAL A 831 39.29 12.32 -10.06
CA VAL A 831 39.90 12.83 -11.30
C VAL A 831 38.79 13.31 -12.23
N PRO A 832 38.73 14.60 -12.62
CA PRO A 832 37.70 15.10 -13.52
C PRO A 832 37.61 14.34 -14.86
N MET A 833 36.41 14.30 -15.46
CA MET A 833 36.12 13.52 -16.67
C MET A 833 36.67 14.12 -17.98
N ASP A 834 37.13 15.37 -17.95
CA ASP A 834 37.82 16.06 -19.04
C ASP A 834 39.34 15.81 -19.05
N VAL A 835 39.90 15.22 -17.99
CA VAL A 835 41.30 14.75 -17.96
C VAL A 835 41.49 13.65 -19.03
N PRO A 836 42.42 13.82 -20.00
CA PRO A 836 42.68 12.80 -21.02
C PRO A 836 43.13 11.48 -20.41
N ALA A 837 42.73 10.35 -21.02
CA ALA A 837 43.01 9.01 -20.49
C ALA A 837 44.50 8.79 -20.15
N GLY A 838 45.43 9.24 -21.01
CA GLY A 838 46.88 9.15 -20.76
C GLY A 838 47.44 10.09 -19.67
N GLN A 839 46.58 10.76 -18.90
CA GLN A 839 46.93 11.63 -17.77
C GLN A 839 46.20 11.25 -16.47
N VAL A 840 45.30 10.24 -16.50
CA VAL A 840 44.48 9.84 -15.35
C VAL A 840 45.35 9.40 -14.17
N GLU A 841 46.34 8.52 -14.38
CA GLU A 841 47.33 8.15 -13.37
C GLU A 841 48.01 9.37 -12.72
N SER A 842 48.44 10.36 -13.53
CA SER A 842 49.13 11.55 -13.03
C SER A 842 48.22 12.46 -12.21
N ALA A 843 46.95 12.59 -12.58
CA ALA A 843 45.96 13.34 -11.82
C ALA A 843 45.62 12.61 -10.50
N ALA A 844 45.43 11.29 -10.54
CA ALA A 844 45.20 10.48 -9.34
C ALA A 844 46.38 10.55 -8.34
N ARG A 845 47.63 10.70 -8.82
CA ARG A 845 48.80 10.95 -7.95
C ARG A 845 48.74 12.32 -7.26
N GLN A 846 48.17 13.35 -7.89
CA GLN A 846 47.95 14.65 -7.25
C GLN A 846 46.86 14.57 -6.16
N VAL A 847 45.79 13.83 -6.42
CA VAL A 847 44.73 13.54 -5.41
C VAL A 847 45.31 12.77 -4.22
N LEU A 848 46.16 11.76 -4.46
CA LEU A 848 46.85 11.03 -3.40
C LEU A 848 47.67 11.97 -2.51
N ALA A 849 48.44 12.88 -3.11
CA ALA A 849 49.23 13.86 -2.38
C ALA A 849 48.36 14.81 -1.52
N GLN A 850 47.23 15.28 -2.06
CA GLN A 850 46.27 16.12 -1.31
C GLN A 850 45.61 15.37 -0.14
N CYS A 851 45.26 14.09 -0.33
CA CYS A 851 44.78 13.22 0.73
C CYS A 851 45.83 13.01 1.83
N GLN A 852 47.09 12.77 1.44
CA GLN A 852 48.23 12.64 2.36
C GLN A 852 48.51 13.93 3.14
N GLU A 853 48.51 15.09 2.47
CA GLU A 853 48.67 16.41 3.09
C GLU A 853 47.57 16.72 4.10
N ALA A 854 46.31 16.37 3.79
CA ALA A 854 45.18 16.49 4.71
C ALA A 854 45.17 15.43 5.83
N GLY A 855 46.02 14.41 5.76
CA GLY A 855 46.05 13.29 6.72
C GLY A 855 44.83 12.36 6.64
N VAL A 856 44.22 12.21 5.46
CA VAL A 856 43.01 11.40 5.21
C VAL A 856 43.33 10.30 4.19
N ALA A 857 43.01 9.04 4.50
CA ALA A 857 43.17 7.92 3.58
C ALA A 857 41.97 7.79 2.62
N VAL A 858 42.12 7.15 1.46
CA VAL A 858 40.98 6.87 0.56
C VAL A 858 40.36 5.52 0.93
N GLU A 859 39.06 5.50 1.22
CA GLU A 859 38.35 4.26 1.54
C GLU A 859 38.10 3.40 0.30
N PHE A 860 37.45 3.99 -0.72
CA PHE A 860 37.03 3.33 -1.95
C PHE A 860 36.94 4.30 -3.12
N ILE A 861 36.81 3.75 -4.33
CA ILE A 861 36.40 4.48 -5.53
C ILE A 861 35.07 3.95 -6.05
N ALA A 862 34.17 4.84 -6.49
CA ALA A 862 32.89 4.48 -7.09
C ALA A 862 32.73 5.08 -8.52
N PRO A 863 32.45 4.28 -9.57
CA PRO A 863 32.21 4.82 -10.91
C PRO A 863 30.89 5.59 -10.96
N ARG A 864 30.87 6.87 -11.35
CA ARG A 864 29.63 7.68 -11.40
C ARG A 864 28.77 7.35 -12.63
N LEU A 865 27.94 6.31 -12.52
CA LEU A 865 27.21 5.72 -13.65
C LEU A 865 25.81 6.33 -13.92
N TRP A 866 25.50 7.52 -13.40
CA TRP A 866 24.13 8.11 -13.51
C TRP A 866 24.01 9.54 -14.03
N GLU A 867 25.10 10.30 -14.13
CA GLU A 867 25.10 11.69 -14.63
C GLU A 867 25.39 11.77 -16.14
N ASP A 868 26.07 10.78 -16.73
CA ASP A 868 26.34 10.74 -18.16
C ASP A 868 25.06 10.47 -18.97
N PRO A 869 24.70 11.31 -19.97
CA PRO A 869 23.50 11.14 -20.77
C PRO A 869 23.42 9.80 -21.55
N ASP A 870 24.54 9.16 -21.88
CA ASP A 870 24.53 7.82 -22.51
C ASP A 870 23.98 6.73 -21.55
N PHE A 871 23.91 6.98 -20.24
CA PHE A 871 23.45 6.04 -19.20
C PHE A 871 21.98 6.26 -18.76
N ALA A 872 21.20 7.07 -19.47
CA ALA A 872 19.82 7.38 -19.10
C ALA A 872 18.86 6.16 -19.06
N ASP A 873 19.16 5.09 -19.82
CA ASP A 873 18.46 3.79 -19.79
C ASP A 873 19.30 2.72 -19.05
N GLY A 874 20.06 3.09 -18.03
CA GLY A 874 21.10 2.22 -17.45
C GLY A 874 22.42 2.35 -18.18
N SER A 875 23.49 1.94 -17.50
CA SER A 875 24.87 1.95 -17.97
C SER A 875 25.27 0.56 -18.49
N PHE A 876 25.55 -0.39 -17.60
CA PHE A 876 25.92 -1.77 -17.96
C PHE A 876 24.72 -2.70 -18.18
N THR A 877 23.54 -2.40 -17.64
CA THR A 877 22.25 -3.03 -18.00
C THR A 877 21.48 -2.26 -19.08
N SER A 878 22.12 -1.30 -19.76
CA SER A 878 21.52 -0.55 -20.86
C SER A 878 21.07 -1.45 -22.00
N ASN A 879 19.97 -1.11 -22.68
CA ASN A 879 19.68 -1.69 -24.00
C ASN A 879 20.80 -1.34 -25.02
N SER A 880 21.39 -0.14 -24.90
CA SER A 880 22.45 0.36 -25.80
C SER A 880 23.77 -0.37 -25.59
N ALA A 881 24.25 -1.09 -26.60
CA ALA A 881 25.56 -1.74 -26.56
C ALA A 881 26.73 -0.75 -26.38
N ARG A 882 26.59 0.48 -26.92
CA ARG A 882 27.56 1.57 -26.72
C ARG A 882 27.62 2.01 -25.25
N ALA A 883 26.47 2.17 -24.58
CA ALA A 883 26.43 2.54 -23.17
C ALA A 883 27.09 1.46 -22.30
N ARG A 884 26.86 0.18 -22.60
CA ARG A 884 27.49 -0.93 -21.87
C ARG A 884 29.01 -0.98 -22.00
N GLU A 885 29.57 -0.68 -23.18
CA GLU A 885 31.04 -0.60 -23.31
C GLU A 885 31.60 0.70 -22.70
N LYS A 886 30.90 1.83 -22.80
CA LYS A 886 31.27 3.07 -22.09
C LYS A 886 31.29 2.90 -20.57
N ALA A 887 30.38 2.08 -20.01
CA ALA A 887 30.41 1.70 -18.60
C ALA A 887 31.66 0.86 -18.27
N ARG A 888 32.07 -0.06 -19.15
CA ARG A 888 33.33 -0.82 -19.01
C ARG A 888 34.57 0.07 -19.12
N ASP A 889 34.57 1.07 -20.00
CA ASP A 889 35.64 2.08 -20.05
C ASP A 889 35.74 2.87 -18.75
N ARG A 890 34.59 3.25 -18.16
CA ARG A 890 34.56 3.91 -16.85
C ARG A 890 35.03 2.99 -15.72
N ALA A 891 34.73 1.68 -15.77
CA ALA A 891 35.27 0.71 -14.83
C ALA A 891 36.79 0.54 -14.96
N ARG A 892 37.34 0.46 -16.19
CA ARG A 892 38.80 0.43 -16.44
C ARG A 892 39.49 1.63 -15.77
N ARG A 893 38.97 2.84 -16.05
CA ARG A 893 39.42 4.12 -15.46
C ARG A 893 39.30 4.15 -13.93
N SER A 894 38.21 3.63 -13.38
CA SER A 894 38.00 3.60 -11.93
C SER A 894 38.98 2.68 -11.22
N VAL A 895 39.32 1.53 -11.82
CA VAL A 895 40.35 0.60 -11.29
C VAL A 895 41.75 1.20 -11.42
N GLU A 896 42.06 1.95 -12.47
CA GLU A 896 43.32 2.72 -12.59
C GLU A 896 43.45 3.73 -11.44
N ILE A 897 42.43 4.53 -11.18
CA ILE A 897 42.40 5.52 -10.08
C ILE A 897 42.48 4.83 -8.71
N MET A 898 41.69 3.77 -8.49
CA MET A 898 41.71 2.95 -7.28
C MET A 898 43.12 2.41 -6.97
N ASN A 899 43.79 1.90 -8.01
CA ASN A 899 45.16 1.37 -7.93
C ASN A 899 46.20 2.42 -7.57
N VAL A 900 46.05 3.67 -8.03
CA VAL A 900 46.94 4.79 -7.68
C VAL A 900 46.67 5.31 -6.27
N LEU A 901 45.40 5.39 -5.87
CA LEU A 901 45.00 5.88 -4.54
C LEU A 901 45.20 4.86 -3.41
N GLY A 902 45.57 3.62 -3.74
CA GLY A 902 46.05 2.62 -2.76
C GLY A 902 44.97 1.81 -2.04
N THR A 903 43.73 1.83 -2.50
CA THR A 903 42.63 1.00 -1.95
C THR A 903 42.38 -0.26 -2.79
N ASP A 904 41.79 -1.29 -2.19
CA ASP A 904 41.29 -2.51 -2.87
C ASP A 904 39.78 -2.43 -3.18
N ARG A 905 39.08 -1.37 -2.73
CA ARG A 905 37.61 -1.26 -2.74
C ARG A 905 37.10 -0.49 -3.94
N LEU A 906 36.27 -1.15 -4.73
CA LEU A 906 35.41 -0.52 -5.73
C LEU A 906 33.95 -0.61 -5.29
N VAL A 907 33.34 0.51 -4.91
CA VAL A 907 31.91 0.56 -4.58
C VAL A 907 31.08 0.60 -5.85
N LEU A 908 29.97 -0.14 -5.87
CA LEU A 908 29.04 -0.19 -7.00
C LEU A 908 27.62 0.13 -6.54
N TRP A 909 27.25 1.41 -6.56
CA TRP A 909 25.86 1.85 -6.51
C TRP A 909 25.26 1.81 -7.93
N PRO A 910 24.32 0.91 -8.26
CA PRO A 910 23.87 0.66 -9.62
C PRO A 910 22.70 1.59 -10.00
N ALA A 911 22.83 2.88 -9.74
CA ALA A 911 21.74 3.88 -9.72
C ALA A 911 20.81 3.91 -10.94
N ARG A 912 21.31 3.61 -12.15
CA ARG A 912 20.51 3.56 -13.39
C ARG A 912 20.11 2.14 -13.81
N GLU A 913 20.53 1.12 -13.09
CA GLU A 913 20.34 -0.29 -13.46
C GLU A 913 18.98 -0.81 -13.01
N GLY A 914 17.97 -0.33 -13.73
CA GLY A 914 16.58 -0.68 -13.54
C GLY A 914 15.76 -0.44 -14.80
N THR A 915 14.47 -0.21 -14.62
CA THR A 915 13.58 0.24 -15.68
C THR A 915 12.45 1.15 -15.17
N TYR A 916 11.96 2.03 -16.05
CA TYR A 916 10.72 2.80 -15.88
C TYR A 916 9.50 2.09 -16.50
N ILE A 917 9.71 1.04 -17.31
CA ILE A 917 8.67 0.28 -18.02
C ILE A 917 9.11 -1.19 -18.05
N ARG A 918 8.35 -2.09 -17.42
CA ARG A 918 8.75 -3.51 -17.27
C ARG A 918 8.94 -4.24 -18.61
N GLU A 919 8.28 -3.78 -19.67
CA GLU A 919 8.38 -4.32 -21.04
C GLU A 919 9.56 -3.75 -21.85
N ALA A 920 10.24 -2.69 -21.39
CA ALA A 920 11.32 -2.03 -22.14
C ALA A 920 12.69 -2.72 -22.04
N LYS A 921 12.83 -3.72 -21.15
CA LYS A 921 14.05 -4.51 -20.94
C LYS A 921 13.68 -5.94 -20.55
N ASP A 922 14.39 -6.92 -21.09
CA ASP A 922 14.36 -8.27 -20.54
C ASP A 922 15.10 -8.29 -19.20
N ALA A 923 14.37 -8.56 -18.11
CA ALA A 923 14.93 -8.63 -16.77
C ALA A 923 15.94 -9.79 -16.62
N VAL A 924 15.73 -10.93 -17.29
CA VAL A 924 16.66 -12.07 -17.24
C VAL A 924 17.97 -11.68 -17.91
N ARG A 925 17.92 -11.05 -19.09
CA ARG A 925 19.12 -10.50 -19.73
C ARG A 925 19.77 -9.39 -18.91
N SER A 926 18.99 -8.59 -18.18
CA SER A 926 19.51 -7.52 -17.33
C SER A 926 20.30 -8.07 -16.13
N TYR A 927 19.83 -9.14 -15.48
CA TYR A 927 20.61 -9.84 -14.45
C TYR A 927 21.89 -10.49 -15.00
N GLN A 928 21.83 -11.06 -16.21
CA GLN A 928 23.03 -11.58 -16.89
C GLN A 928 24.04 -10.45 -17.18
N LEU A 929 23.57 -9.29 -17.64
CA LEU A 929 24.41 -8.11 -17.90
C LEU A 929 25.04 -7.54 -16.62
N PHE A 930 24.30 -7.53 -15.51
CA PHE A 930 24.83 -7.16 -14.20
C PHE A 930 25.98 -8.12 -13.79
N LEU A 931 25.76 -9.43 -13.90
CA LEU A 931 26.75 -10.45 -13.59
C LEU A 931 27.97 -10.39 -14.54
N GLU A 932 27.76 -10.18 -15.83
CA GLU A 932 28.82 -9.96 -16.83
C GLU A 932 29.67 -8.71 -16.49
N TYR A 933 29.08 -7.68 -15.89
CA TYR A 933 29.79 -6.47 -15.49
C TYR A 933 30.59 -6.64 -14.19
N CYS A 934 30.02 -7.30 -13.17
CA CYS A 934 30.77 -7.69 -11.97
C CYS A 934 31.97 -8.59 -12.34
N ASN A 935 31.75 -9.59 -13.20
CA ASN A 935 32.80 -10.51 -13.63
C ASN A 935 33.87 -9.82 -14.49
N PHE A 936 33.48 -8.78 -15.25
CA PHE A 936 34.41 -7.93 -15.97
C PHE A 936 35.29 -7.12 -15.01
N ILE A 937 34.71 -6.45 -14.00
CA ILE A 937 35.44 -5.71 -12.96
C ILE A 937 36.43 -6.60 -12.22
N LEU A 938 36.00 -7.78 -11.77
CA LEU A 938 36.84 -8.76 -11.07
C LEU A 938 38.01 -9.30 -11.94
N GLY A 939 37.92 -9.13 -13.27
CA GLY A 939 38.97 -9.48 -14.23
C GLY A 939 39.90 -8.34 -14.63
N LEU A 940 39.70 -7.12 -14.14
CA LEU A 940 40.58 -5.96 -14.43
C LEU A 940 41.87 -6.00 -13.60
N ASP A 941 41.77 -6.25 -12.30
CA ASP A 941 42.89 -6.39 -11.37
C ASP A 941 42.51 -7.44 -10.30
N PRO A 942 43.40 -8.38 -9.94
CA PRO A 942 43.11 -9.44 -8.96
C PRO A 942 42.87 -8.93 -7.53
N ARG A 943 43.24 -7.68 -7.21
CA ARG A 943 43.02 -7.07 -5.89
C ARG A 943 41.63 -6.47 -5.73
N VAL A 944 40.98 -6.07 -6.83
CA VAL A 944 39.68 -5.37 -6.79
C VAL A 944 38.64 -6.20 -6.05
N ARG A 945 38.02 -5.58 -5.05
CA ARG A 945 36.85 -6.09 -4.32
C ARG A 945 35.65 -5.22 -4.62
N ILE A 946 34.56 -5.85 -5.03
CA ILE A 946 33.28 -5.17 -5.29
C ILE A 946 32.53 -5.02 -3.97
N LEU A 947 32.24 -3.78 -3.59
CA LEU A 947 31.35 -3.42 -2.49
C LEU A 947 30.03 -2.90 -3.09
N ALA A 948 29.10 -3.81 -3.35
CA ALA A 948 27.87 -3.46 -4.06
C ALA A 948 26.82 -2.85 -3.10
N GLU A 949 26.32 -1.67 -3.45
CA GLU A 949 25.43 -0.85 -2.62
C GLU A 949 24.02 -0.83 -3.23
N MET A 950 23.07 -1.52 -2.60
CA MET A 950 21.76 -1.79 -3.21
C MET A 950 20.69 -0.78 -2.77
N LYS A 951 19.88 -0.34 -3.73
CA LYS A 951 18.79 0.63 -3.55
C LYS A 951 17.55 0.15 -4.32
N PRO A 952 16.31 0.32 -3.80
CA PRO A 952 15.11 -0.19 -4.49
C PRO A 952 14.70 0.62 -5.73
N ASN A 953 14.84 1.94 -5.64
CA ASN A 953 14.36 2.93 -6.60
C ASN A 953 15.12 4.25 -6.39
N GLU A 954 14.85 5.22 -7.25
CA GLU A 954 15.45 6.55 -7.33
C GLU A 954 16.97 6.52 -7.66
N PRO A 955 17.39 6.96 -8.87
CA PRO A 955 16.61 7.68 -9.89
C PRO A 955 15.72 6.79 -10.80
N MET A 956 15.84 5.47 -10.77
CA MET A 956 14.94 4.57 -11.54
C MET A 956 13.63 4.29 -10.80
N ASP A 957 12.53 4.00 -11.50
CA ASP A 957 11.26 3.57 -10.86
C ASP A 957 11.44 2.23 -10.12
N LEU A 958 12.11 1.27 -10.75
CA LEU A 958 12.37 -0.06 -10.20
C LEU A 958 13.79 -0.53 -10.58
N MET A 959 14.68 -0.69 -9.61
CA MET A 959 16.05 -1.21 -9.80
C MET A 959 16.07 -2.75 -9.83
N TYR A 960 17.09 -3.34 -10.47
CA TYR A 960 17.16 -4.79 -10.67
C TYR A 960 17.51 -5.56 -9.39
N LEU A 961 18.50 -5.11 -8.64
CA LEU A 961 18.90 -5.70 -7.35
C LEU A 961 18.52 -4.71 -6.24
N PRO A 962 17.29 -4.77 -5.70
CA PRO A 962 16.79 -3.72 -4.82
C PRO A 962 17.30 -3.81 -3.38
N SER A 963 17.79 -4.97 -2.92
CA SER A 963 18.18 -5.21 -1.52
C SER A 963 19.47 -6.02 -1.39
N THR A 964 20.04 -6.02 -0.18
CA THR A 964 21.26 -6.77 0.17
C THR A 964 21.15 -8.24 -0.19
N GLY A 965 20.04 -8.90 0.18
CA GLY A 965 19.79 -10.31 -0.15
C GLY A 965 19.81 -10.63 -1.65
N HIS A 966 19.37 -9.71 -2.51
CA HIS A 966 19.43 -9.89 -3.97
C HIS A 966 20.89 -9.86 -4.48
N MET A 967 21.71 -8.97 -3.92
CA MET A 967 23.10 -8.83 -4.30
C MET A 967 23.98 -9.94 -3.73
N LEU A 968 23.74 -10.38 -2.49
CA LEU A 968 24.42 -11.55 -1.91
C LEU A 968 24.16 -12.81 -2.75
N ALA A 969 22.92 -13.01 -3.20
CA ALA A 969 22.58 -14.10 -4.12
C ALA A 969 23.33 -14.01 -5.46
N MET A 970 23.52 -12.81 -6.02
CA MET A 970 24.34 -12.63 -7.24
C MET A 970 25.85 -12.75 -6.96
N ALA A 971 26.35 -12.33 -5.80
CA ALA A 971 27.75 -12.40 -5.42
C ALA A 971 28.27 -13.85 -5.47
N HIS A 972 27.45 -14.82 -5.05
CA HIS A 972 27.77 -16.26 -5.16
C HIS A 972 27.82 -16.81 -6.60
N LEU A 973 27.34 -16.05 -7.60
CA LEU A 973 27.41 -16.41 -9.02
C LEU A 973 28.57 -15.72 -9.77
N THR A 974 29.29 -14.81 -9.11
CA THR A 974 30.41 -14.08 -9.74
C THR A 974 31.60 -14.99 -10.05
N SER A 975 32.48 -14.55 -10.93
CA SER A 975 33.74 -15.24 -11.27
C SER A 975 34.69 -15.33 -10.08
N ASP A 976 34.55 -14.44 -9.10
CA ASP A 976 35.24 -14.51 -7.81
C ASP A 976 34.27 -14.11 -6.67
N PRO A 977 33.56 -15.10 -6.09
CA PRO A 977 32.68 -14.87 -4.96
C PRO A 977 33.41 -14.48 -3.68
N ALA A 978 34.74 -14.65 -3.57
CA ALA A 978 35.50 -14.22 -2.41
C ALA A 978 35.77 -12.70 -2.44
N ARG A 979 35.86 -12.11 -3.64
CA ARG A 979 36.05 -10.66 -3.87
C ARG A 979 34.78 -9.86 -4.13
N THR A 980 33.59 -10.46 -4.04
CA THR A 980 32.31 -9.73 -4.13
C THR A 980 31.58 -9.71 -2.77
N GLY A 981 31.30 -8.52 -2.26
CA GLY A 981 30.57 -8.26 -1.02
C GLY A 981 29.57 -7.11 -1.18
N VAL A 982 29.13 -6.55 -0.06
CA VAL A 982 28.13 -5.48 -0.01
C VAL A 982 28.58 -4.31 0.85
N LEU A 983 28.11 -3.13 0.47
CA LEU A 983 27.98 -1.97 1.33
C LEU A 983 26.48 -1.79 1.61
N ILE A 984 26.09 -1.58 2.87
CA ILE A 984 24.68 -1.38 3.24
C ILE A 984 24.45 0.06 3.64
N GLU A 985 23.55 0.73 2.92
CA GLU A 985 23.02 2.02 3.34
C GLU A 985 21.72 1.86 4.12
N ALA A 986 21.63 2.52 5.29
CA ALA A 986 20.49 2.39 6.18
C ALA A 986 19.18 2.87 5.52
N ALA A 987 19.20 4.03 4.85
CA ALA A 987 18.04 4.57 4.14
C ALA A 987 17.50 3.63 3.07
N HIS A 988 18.37 2.94 2.32
CA HIS A 988 17.97 2.04 1.24
C HIS A 988 17.17 0.83 1.75
N CYS A 989 17.58 0.24 2.89
CA CYS A 989 16.81 -0.81 3.57
C CYS A 989 15.45 -0.29 4.04
N ILE A 990 15.41 0.91 4.63
CA ILE A 990 14.18 1.55 5.11
C ILE A 990 13.22 1.86 3.95
N LEU A 991 13.74 2.21 2.77
CA LEU A 991 12.96 2.42 1.53
C LEU A 991 12.30 1.14 0.98
N LEU A 992 12.76 -0.05 1.39
CA LEU A 992 12.06 -1.31 1.16
C LEU A 992 11.06 -1.69 2.27
N GLY A 993 11.10 -1.00 3.41
CA GLY A 993 10.42 -1.44 4.63
C GLY A 993 11.11 -2.62 5.33
N LEU A 994 12.41 -2.80 5.11
CA LEU A 994 13.26 -3.72 5.86
C LEU A 994 13.96 -2.96 7.01
N ASP A 995 14.37 -3.68 8.06
CA ASP A 995 15.25 -3.08 9.08
C ASP A 995 16.72 -3.21 8.63
N PRO A 996 17.49 -2.10 8.57
CA PRO A 996 18.91 -2.14 8.27
C PRO A 996 19.73 -2.99 9.24
N SER A 997 19.35 -3.15 10.52
CA SER A 997 20.12 -4.02 11.44
C SER A 997 20.05 -5.49 11.04
N ASP A 998 18.92 -5.93 10.50
CA ASP A 998 18.71 -7.32 10.07
C ASP A 998 19.43 -7.60 8.74
N GLU A 999 19.41 -6.65 7.79
CA GLU A 999 20.19 -6.75 6.55
C GLU A 999 21.72 -6.73 6.86
N MET A 1000 22.16 -5.92 7.83
CA MET A 1000 23.55 -5.96 8.35
C MET A 1000 23.88 -7.29 9.02
N ALA A 1001 23.02 -7.81 9.90
CA ALA A 1001 23.19 -9.13 10.53
C ALA A 1001 23.35 -10.23 9.48
N TYR A 1002 22.52 -10.19 8.43
CA TYR A 1002 22.55 -11.16 7.35
C TYR A 1002 23.84 -11.08 6.51
N ALA A 1003 24.30 -9.87 6.18
CA ALA A 1003 25.56 -9.68 5.46
C ALA A 1003 26.80 -10.01 6.31
N LEU A 1004 26.76 -9.78 7.63
CA LEU A 1004 27.79 -10.21 8.58
C LEU A 1004 27.86 -11.75 8.67
N TRP A 1005 26.72 -12.43 8.75
CA TRP A 1005 26.65 -13.90 8.74
C TRP A 1005 27.25 -14.50 7.46
N HIS A 1006 27.01 -13.85 6.31
CA HIS A 1006 27.65 -14.17 5.02
C HIS A 1006 29.13 -13.77 4.91
N LYS A 1007 29.69 -13.07 5.91
CA LYS A 1007 31.05 -12.47 5.91
C LYS A 1007 31.29 -11.50 4.75
N LYS A 1008 30.24 -10.77 4.36
CA LYS A 1008 30.18 -9.93 3.16
C LYS A 1008 29.83 -8.46 3.41
N LEU A 1009 29.48 -8.07 4.63
CA LEU A 1009 29.39 -6.67 5.01
C LEU A 1009 30.80 -6.08 5.10
N TRP A 1010 31.20 -5.28 4.12
CA TRP A 1010 32.56 -4.71 4.05
C TRP A 1010 32.59 -3.18 4.17
N GLY A 1011 31.42 -2.54 4.06
CA GLY A 1011 31.18 -1.12 4.33
C GLY A 1011 29.75 -0.90 4.83
N VAL A 1012 29.51 0.23 5.47
CA VAL A 1012 28.17 0.73 5.81
C VAL A 1012 28.06 2.21 5.46
N HIS A 1013 26.90 2.66 5.00
CA HIS A 1013 26.52 4.07 4.96
C HIS A 1013 25.43 4.30 6.01
N LEU A 1014 25.79 5.00 7.09
CA LEU A 1014 24.88 5.25 8.20
C LEU A 1014 24.23 6.63 8.08
N ASN A 1015 22.96 6.60 7.66
CA ASN A 1015 22.05 7.72 7.57
C ASN A 1015 20.67 7.32 8.12
N ASP A 1016 19.66 8.18 8.01
CA ASP A 1016 18.32 7.87 8.52
C ASP A 1016 17.21 8.32 7.55
N GLN A 1017 16.09 7.61 7.59
CA GLN A 1017 14.99 7.75 6.64
C GLN A 1017 13.62 7.63 7.32
N ASN A 1018 12.73 8.58 6.99
CA ASN A 1018 11.39 8.67 7.56
C ASN A 1018 10.36 7.99 6.64
N GLY A 1019 10.51 6.67 6.48
CA GLY A 1019 9.62 5.83 5.67
C GLY A 1019 9.70 6.05 4.17
N LEU A 1020 8.77 5.42 3.45
CA LEU A 1020 8.83 5.20 2.00
C LEU A 1020 8.53 6.49 1.19
N LYS A 1021 9.57 7.19 0.73
CA LYS A 1021 9.50 8.35 -0.20
C LYS A 1021 10.78 8.46 -1.04
N TYR A 1022 11.10 9.65 -1.55
CA TYR A 1022 12.46 9.99 -2.00
C TYR A 1022 13.51 9.82 -0.88
N ASP A 1023 14.76 9.58 -1.22
CA ASP A 1023 15.82 9.45 -0.23
C ASP A 1023 16.14 10.77 0.47
N GLN A 1024 16.31 10.73 1.79
CA GLN A 1024 16.44 11.93 2.60
C GLN A 1024 17.81 12.11 3.25
N ASP A 1025 18.71 11.12 3.13
CA ASP A 1025 20.11 11.16 3.55
C ASP A 1025 20.32 11.79 4.94
N LYS A 1026 19.42 11.50 5.90
CA LYS A 1026 19.40 12.26 7.15
C LYS A 1026 20.53 11.86 8.07
N THR A 1027 20.89 12.78 8.94
CA THR A 1027 21.72 12.50 10.12
C THR A 1027 21.29 11.21 10.80
N PHE A 1028 22.23 10.31 11.01
CA PHE A 1028 22.01 8.98 11.58
C PHE A 1028 21.28 9.07 12.93
N GLY A 1029 20.24 8.24 13.11
CA GLY A 1029 19.41 8.23 14.33
C GLY A 1029 18.54 9.47 14.59
N SER A 1030 18.41 10.39 13.63
CA SER A 1030 17.58 11.61 13.77
C SER A 1030 16.08 11.39 13.58
N VAL A 1031 15.66 10.22 13.11
CA VAL A 1031 14.25 9.80 12.96
C VAL A 1031 13.93 8.67 13.92
N ASP A 1032 14.80 7.66 14.02
CA ASP A 1032 14.58 6.48 14.85
C ASP A 1032 15.86 6.06 15.58
N LEU A 1033 15.98 6.51 16.84
CA LEU A 1033 17.11 6.19 17.71
C LEU A 1033 17.14 4.72 18.14
N ARG A 1034 15.99 4.03 18.18
CA ARG A 1034 15.87 2.62 18.59
C ARG A 1034 16.39 1.69 17.49
N ARG A 1035 16.08 2.02 16.23
CA ARG A 1035 16.64 1.39 15.03
C ARG A 1035 18.12 1.71 14.83
N ALA A 1036 18.52 2.97 15.03
CA ALA A 1036 19.93 3.34 15.01
C ALA A 1036 20.73 2.58 16.07
N PHE A 1037 20.19 2.40 17.29
CA PHE A 1037 20.78 1.52 18.29
C PHE A 1037 20.92 0.09 17.79
N ASN A 1038 19.90 -0.53 17.19
CA ASN A 1038 20.01 -1.89 16.64
C ASN A 1038 21.13 -2.00 15.60
N CYS A 1039 21.28 -0.99 14.72
CA CYS A 1039 22.36 -0.94 13.72
C CYS A 1039 23.75 -0.88 14.38
N VAL A 1040 23.91 -0.12 15.46
CA VAL A 1040 25.18 -0.08 16.20
C VAL A 1040 25.40 -1.36 16.99
N ASP A 1041 24.37 -1.88 17.67
CA ASP A 1041 24.45 -3.08 18.51
C ASP A 1041 24.83 -4.32 17.68
N VAL A 1042 24.31 -4.47 16.46
CA VAL A 1042 24.70 -5.58 15.57
C VAL A 1042 26.15 -5.46 15.10
N LEU A 1043 26.64 -4.26 14.75
CA LEU A 1043 28.03 -4.05 14.34
C LEU A 1043 29.00 -4.30 15.50
N VAL A 1044 28.70 -3.75 16.68
CA VAL A 1044 29.48 -3.94 17.92
C VAL A 1044 29.54 -5.41 18.34
N ARG A 1045 28.39 -6.11 18.39
CA ARG A 1045 28.31 -7.50 18.85
C ARG A 1045 28.91 -8.53 17.90
N ASN A 1046 29.24 -8.15 16.67
CA ASN A 1046 29.85 -9.00 15.65
C ASN A 1046 31.24 -8.50 15.24
N ASP A 1047 31.89 -7.69 16.09
CA ASP A 1047 33.28 -7.25 15.95
C ASP A 1047 33.62 -6.51 14.64
N TYR A 1048 32.63 -5.82 14.04
CA TYR A 1048 32.81 -5.04 12.82
C TYR A 1048 33.88 -3.95 12.98
N GLY A 1049 34.75 -3.78 11.97
CA GLY A 1049 35.88 -2.87 11.99
C GLY A 1049 37.21 -3.55 12.32
N ARG A 1050 37.20 -4.74 12.96
CA ARG A 1050 38.46 -5.45 13.30
C ARG A 1050 39.21 -6.01 12.09
N ASN A 1051 38.59 -6.11 10.92
CA ASN A 1051 39.26 -6.51 9.68
C ASN A 1051 39.54 -5.29 8.77
N GLY A 1052 39.52 -4.09 9.35
CA GLY A 1052 39.71 -2.82 8.63
C GLY A 1052 38.44 -2.30 7.95
N GLU A 1053 37.25 -2.82 8.29
CA GLU A 1053 35.99 -2.21 7.84
C GLU A 1053 35.82 -0.80 8.42
N VAL A 1054 35.13 0.08 7.69
CA VAL A 1054 35.04 1.52 8.04
C VAL A 1054 33.58 1.94 8.15
N VAL A 1055 33.27 2.81 9.11
CA VAL A 1055 31.93 3.36 9.29
C VAL A 1055 31.75 4.58 8.40
N GLY A 1056 31.19 4.35 7.21
CA GLY A 1056 30.86 5.41 6.27
C GLY A 1056 29.59 6.15 6.64
N LEU A 1057 29.58 7.46 6.41
CA LEU A 1057 28.40 8.31 6.52
C LEU A 1057 28.11 8.94 5.14
N ASP A 1058 27.02 8.49 4.49
CA ASP A 1058 26.42 9.21 3.35
C ASP A 1058 25.19 9.96 3.83
N VAL A 1059 25.43 11.19 4.28
CA VAL A 1059 24.42 12.08 4.83
C VAL A 1059 24.48 13.40 4.07
N LYS A 1060 23.36 14.12 3.94
CA LYS A 1060 23.35 15.39 3.19
C LYS A 1060 22.94 16.56 4.07
N ALA A 1061 23.72 17.63 3.99
CA ALA A 1061 23.43 18.90 4.65
C ALA A 1061 22.05 19.40 4.20
N MET A 1062 21.09 19.48 5.13
CA MET A 1062 19.72 19.94 4.84
C MET A 1062 19.76 21.22 3.98
N ARG A 1063 18.89 21.32 2.97
CA ARG A 1063 18.94 22.43 2.01
C ARG A 1063 18.78 23.82 2.66
N THR A 1064 18.11 23.91 3.80
CA THR A 1064 17.96 25.13 4.62
C THR A 1064 19.20 25.51 5.42
N GLN A 1065 20.22 24.65 5.51
CA GLN A 1065 21.41 24.86 6.34
C GLN A 1065 22.36 25.89 5.69
N PRO A 1066 22.72 26.99 6.39
CA PRO A 1066 23.71 27.96 5.94
C PRO A 1066 25.06 27.31 5.63
N HIS A 1067 25.79 27.85 4.66
CA HIS A 1067 27.04 27.30 4.13
C HIS A 1067 28.08 27.07 5.24
N GLU A 1068 28.24 28.04 6.13
CA GLU A 1068 29.22 28.11 7.22
C GLU A 1068 29.04 27.01 8.28
N ILE A 1069 27.84 26.46 8.38
CA ILE A 1069 27.47 25.38 9.31
C ILE A 1069 26.93 24.13 8.58
N ALA A 1070 27.19 24.02 7.28
CA ALA A 1070 26.73 22.93 6.43
C ALA A 1070 27.40 21.57 6.74
N MET A 1071 28.34 21.48 7.68
CA MET A 1071 28.97 20.21 8.10
C MET A 1071 28.31 19.54 9.32
N LYS A 1072 27.36 20.19 10.01
CA LYS A 1072 26.78 19.64 11.27
C LYS A 1072 26.11 18.26 11.11
N HIS A 1073 25.62 17.94 9.92
CA HIS A 1073 25.01 16.65 9.63
C HIS A 1073 25.99 15.47 9.77
N LEU A 1074 27.28 15.68 9.43
CA LEU A 1074 28.37 14.72 9.64
C LEU A 1074 28.75 14.60 11.11
N SER A 1075 29.03 15.73 11.79
CA SER A 1075 29.44 15.72 13.22
C SER A 1075 28.39 15.06 14.11
N ASN A 1076 27.12 15.40 13.90
CA ASN A 1076 26.03 14.88 14.70
C ASN A 1076 25.82 13.37 14.46
N SER A 1077 25.99 12.88 13.23
CA SER A 1077 25.86 11.46 12.91
C SER A 1077 26.98 10.63 13.55
N ARG A 1078 28.22 11.13 13.49
CA ARG A 1078 29.37 10.53 14.18
C ARG A 1078 29.18 10.53 15.70
N GLU A 1079 28.73 11.63 16.27
CA GLU A 1079 28.45 11.75 17.72
C GLU A 1079 27.33 10.78 18.16
N VAL A 1080 26.23 10.69 17.41
CA VAL A 1080 25.13 9.74 17.69
C VAL A 1080 25.65 8.30 17.62
N PHE A 1081 26.40 7.93 16.59
CA PHE A 1081 27.01 6.61 16.50
C PHE A 1081 27.91 6.30 17.71
N GLN A 1082 28.81 7.23 18.08
CA GLN A 1082 29.72 7.06 19.21
C GLN A 1082 28.98 6.93 20.56
N ARG A 1083 27.92 7.71 20.78
CA ARG A 1083 27.04 7.58 21.96
C ARG A 1083 26.32 6.22 21.99
N LEU A 1084 25.86 5.73 20.83
CA LEU A 1084 25.21 4.42 20.73
C LEU A 1084 26.20 3.26 20.92
N VAL A 1085 27.46 3.40 20.50
CA VAL A 1085 28.54 2.44 20.81
C VAL A 1085 28.78 2.40 22.32
N GLN A 1086 28.83 3.56 22.99
CA GLN A 1086 28.94 3.62 24.45
C GLN A 1086 27.79 2.88 25.13
N VAL A 1087 26.53 3.15 24.77
CA VAL A 1087 25.36 2.43 25.31
C VAL A 1087 25.46 0.92 25.04
N SER A 1088 25.83 0.51 23.83
CA SER A 1088 26.01 -0.91 23.47
C SER A 1088 27.14 -1.60 24.26
N ALA A 1089 28.19 -0.86 24.63
CA ALA A 1089 29.31 -1.36 25.42
C ALA A 1089 29.02 -1.40 26.94
N THR A 1090 28.21 -0.47 27.47
CA THR A 1090 27.94 -0.36 28.91
C THR A 1090 26.62 -1.00 29.38
N ILE A 1091 25.69 -1.31 28.47
CA ILE A 1091 24.40 -1.93 28.83
C ILE A 1091 24.62 -3.35 29.39
N ASP A 1092 24.02 -3.64 30.56
CA ASP A 1092 24.22 -4.93 31.23
C ASP A 1092 23.65 -6.08 30.40
N ARG A 1093 24.55 -6.92 29.88
CA ARG A 1093 24.20 -8.08 29.04
C ARG A 1093 23.73 -9.28 29.85
N GLN A 1094 23.99 -9.34 31.16
CA GLN A 1094 23.42 -10.34 32.06
C GLN A 1094 21.98 -9.97 32.41
N GLU A 1095 21.69 -8.70 32.70
CA GLU A 1095 20.31 -8.22 32.91
C GLU A 1095 19.49 -8.38 31.61
N TRP A 1096 20.02 -7.95 30.46
CA TRP A 1096 19.43 -8.22 29.13
C TRP A 1096 19.09 -9.71 28.96
N GLN A 1097 20.06 -10.61 29.20
CA GLN A 1097 19.86 -12.04 29.01
C GLN A 1097 18.82 -12.61 30.00
N SER A 1098 18.71 -12.06 31.21
CA SER A 1098 17.69 -12.48 32.18
C SER A 1098 16.26 -12.21 31.70
N PHE A 1099 16.02 -11.09 30.99
CA PHE A 1099 14.73 -10.83 30.35
C PHE A 1099 14.47 -11.79 29.18
N VAL A 1100 15.49 -12.15 28.40
CA VAL A 1100 15.38 -13.13 27.30
C VAL A 1100 15.08 -14.54 27.82
N ASP A 1101 15.79 -14.98 28.86
CA ASP A 1101 15.64 -16.31 29.47
C ASP A 1101 14.27 -16.48 30.16
N THR A 1102 13.69 -15.39 30.66
CA THR A 1102 12.34 -15.35 31.27
C THR A 1102 11.22 -15.00 30.29
N GLN A 1103 11.56 -14.62 29.05
CA GLN A 1103 10.64 -14.13 28.00
C GLN A 1103 9.89 -12.82 28.34
N ASP A 1104 10.41 -12.03 29.27
CA ASP A 1104 9.89 -10.69 29.58
C ASP A 1104 10.42 -9.64 28.59
N TYR A 1105 9.91 -9.71 27.36
CA TYR A 1105 10.33 -8.80 26.28
C TYR A 1105 9.84 -7.35 26.48
N GLU A 1106 8.79 -7.12 27.27
CA GLU A 1106 8.34 -5.77 27.66
C GLU A 1106 9.32 -5.15 28.67
N GLY A 1107 9.81 -5.94 29.64
CA GLY A 1107 10.92 -5.58 30.52
C GLY A 1107 12.20 -5.28 29.75
N LEU A 1108 12.58 -6.13 28.79
CA LEU A 1108 13.74 -5.93 27.93
C LEU A 1108 13.65 -4.63 27.11
N GLU A 1109 12.50 -4.37 26.48
CA GLU A 1109 12.31 -3.17 25.67
C GLU A 1109 12.39 -1.92 26.54
N MET A 1110 11.77 -1.91 27.72
CA MET A 1110 11.90 -0.82 28.69
C MET A 1110 13.32 -0.65 29.23
N PHE A 1111 14.08 -1.73 29.43
CA PHE A 1111 15.48 -1.71 29.85
C PHE A 1111 16.38 -1.04 28.79
N ILE A 1112 16.22 -1.43 27.52
CA ILE A 1112 16.95 -0.81 26.39
C ILE A 1112 16.54 0.67 26.23
N LEU A 1113 15.25 0.99 26.31
CA LEU A 1113 14.75 2.36 26.20
C LEU A 1113 15.26 3.27 27.34
N ARG A 1114 15.38 2.76 28.58
CA ARG A 1114 16.03 3.48 29.69
C ARG A 1114 17.49 3.79 29.38
N ALA A 1115 18.26 2.80 28.93
CA ALA A 1115 19.66 2.97 28.56
C ALA A 1115 19.86 4.00 27.44
N LEU A 1116 18.93 4.07 26.47
CA LEU A 1116 18.94 5.06 25.39
C LEU A 1116 18.50 6.47 25.83
N MET A 1117 17.65 6.59 26.85
CA MET A 1117 17.24 7.87 27.42
C MET A 1117 18.16 8.40 28.52
N GLY A 1118 18.97 7.52 29.15
CA GLY A 1118 19.82 7.85 30.29
C GLY A 1118 19.04 8.07 31.59
N ILE A 1119 18.03 7.22 31.87
CA ILE A 1119 17.10 7.35 33.01
C ILE A 1119 16.96 6.06 33.84
#